data_AF-A0A5P1F9V2-F1
#
_entry.id   AF-A0A5P1F9V2-F1
#
_cell.length_a   1.000
_cell.length_b   1.000
_cell.length_c   1.000
_cell.angle_alpha   90.00
_cell.angle_beta   90.00
_cell.angle_gamma   90.00
#
_symmetry.space_group_name_H-M   'P 1'
#
loop_
_entity.id
_entity.type
_entity.pdbx_description
1 polymer ?
#
loop_
_entity_poly.entity_id
_entity_poly.type
_entity_poly.pdbx_seq_one_letter_code
_entity_poly.pdbx_strand_id
1 'polypeptide(L)'
;METARGRRGNEEEAATQLNSVTSYARALCHVTEISENSAEALRLLIWRIFVHTLKEIDTNDMDVVNQIEGLLFDVVSKIQAWELMEETIVTYCLRSIGLSMDMIQSDQLSIYKWGREDLLGYPGTFPLPVACRVLISLLDYVLRRMEIQKEEKLEGFALNLMWDLSNLAVRTLMQSPEVRAISISLLFPTIFKCLNTFSSIKVVVHDAPYTLSRSCFAKKIWNVCISMFSLGHLERLDAYNVLSLYFSSFYMIKLKENTEGGSICKEFDLRAEREFWKEIQRGLVDKDPCLRKLALHILKVSFNNYSFSSHSNCHYLSSTSKFVAADSVEHTTSCNGTSLLANITKRGKWAEEEAKSLGVGEVLHPDDGYLSSQERWKVFLLLYEMLEEYGTHLVEAAWTHQISLLYQSWSLNNCINEVSHEVYKVQMETIEGIFSWLAVLWERGFFHENPQVRCLVMQSFLNTDWKEYGTCALKVPRSFILGPLIFGLNDVVHHKDFGVKGVYTSKVIEDATHFFYEYSCQFSQSERADFVWSLASVAKKESFGRAGLMALAFCIASAACQCDTQNGRGKHYTASEFSGESSQEVTPSRASDLLDALGFVIERSKQHFNPNYRLQVSEQVIKAAASLININYVSLELFLHFLSAVPREFTDCGGQLRELVLCWLTQRNEGSILGSFNVEDLTVKNLVSFPMSFLKQKYSPKEPLSFDDEDLDAWKIEAQRWARVLFLILEEAQAFEPILMV
;
A
#
# COMPACT_ATOMS: atom_id res chain seq x y z
N MET A 1 -44.16 35.68 10.04
CA MET A 1 -44.86 35.82 8.75
C MET A 1 -44.28 36.96 7.89
N GLU A 2 -43.84 38.08 8.47
CA GLU A 2 -43.15 39.16 7.74
C GLU A 2 -41.75 38.77 7.22
N THR A 3 -41.02 37.91 7.94
CA THR A 3 -39.73 37.35 7.51
C THR A 3 -39.81 36.38 6.33
N ALA A 4 -40.96 35.74 6.11
CA ALA A 4 -41.19 34.87 4.94
C ALA A 4 -41.65 35.65 3.70
N ARG A 5 -42.26 36.84 3.91
CA ARG A 5 -42.69 37.74 2.83
C ARG A 5 -41.51 38.56 2.28
N GLY A 6 -40.58 38.97 3.16
CA GLY A 6 -39.33 39.62 2.75
C GLY A 6 -38.36 38.71 1.98
N ARG A 7 -38.31 37.41 2.30
CA ARG A 7 -37.53 36.43 1.51
C ARG A 7 -38.12 36.18 0.11
N ARG A 8 -39.44 36.03 -0.01
CA ARG A 8 -40.11 35.89 -1.31
C ARG A 8 -39.97 37.13 -2.20
N GLY A 9 -40.06 38.34 -1.63
CA GLY A 9 -39.89 39.59 -2.39
C GLY A 9 -38.47 39.74 -2.96
N ASN A 10 -37.44 39.37 -2.19
CA ASN A 10 -36.06 39.41 -2.66
C ASN A 10 -35.76 38.33 -3.72
N GLU A 11 -36.38 37.16 -3.63
CA GLU A 11 -36.25 36.08 -4.65
C GLU A 11 -36.94 36.46 -5.97
N GLU A 12 -38.10 37.13 -5.93
CA GLU A 12 -38.81 37.65 -7.11
C GLU A 12 -38.05 38.79 -7.81
N GLU A 13 -37.48 39.74 -7.05
CA GLU A 13 -36.66 40.82 -7.62
C GLU A 13 -35.36 40.30 -8.25
N ALA A 14 -34.68 39.33 -7.61
CA ALA A 14 -33.49 38.69 -8.15
C ALA A 14 -33.78 37.97 -9.47
N ALA A 15 -34.87 37.18 -9.53
CA ALA A 15 -35.29 36.49 -10.76
C ALA A 15 -35.68 37.45 -11.89
N THR A 16 -36.22 38.62 -11.57
CA THR A 16 -36.61 39.65 -12.55
C THR A 16 -35.39 40.36 -13.14
N GLN A 17 -34.38 40.67 -12.30
CA GLN A 17 -33.11 41.21 -12.78
C GLN A 17 -32.36 40.21 -13.67
N LEU A 18 -32.34 38.93 -13.30
CA LEU A 18 -31.72 37.86 -14.07
C LEU A 18 -32.30 37.70 -15.48
N ASN A 19 -33.63 37.69 -15.60
CA ASN A 19 -34.33 37.60 -16.88
C ASN A 19 -34.06 38.83 -17.78
N SER A 20 -33.83 40.00 -17.18
CA SER A 20 -33.48 41.22 -17.90
C SER A 20 -32.07 41.15 -18.52
N VAL A 21 -31.09 40.60 -17.79
CA VAL A 21 -29.71 40.43 -18.27
C VAL A 21 -29.65 39.46 -19.46
N THR A 22 -30.31 38.31 -19.36
CA THR A 22 -30.35 37.33 -20.47
C THR A 22 -31.06 37.89 -21.70
N SER A 23 -32.13 38.66 -21.52
CA SER A 23 -32.86 39.30 -22.63
C SER A 23 -32.01 40.37 -23.32
N TYR A 24 -31.25 41.14 -22.54
CA TYR A 24 -30.33 42.15 -23.05
C TYR A 24 -29.16 41.51 -23.81
N ALA A 25 -28.55 40.46 -23.26
CA ALA A 25 -27.52 39.68 -23.95
C ALA A 25 -28.03 39.12 -25.29
N ARG A 26 -29.25 38.57 -25.32
CA ARG A 26 -29.88 38.05 -26.55
C ARG A 26 -30.09 39.14 -27.61
N ALA A 27 -30.54 40.33 -27.20
CA ALA A 27 -30.72 41.46 -28.13
C ALA A 27 -29.38 41.91 -28.73
N LEU A 28 -28.34 41.98 -27.91
CA LEU A 28 -27.00 42.37 -28.36
C LEU A 28 -26.37 41.33 -29.29
N CYS A 29 -26.52 40.03 -28.97
CA CYS A 29 -26.16 38.92 -29.85
C CYS A 29 -26.81 39.07 -31.24
N HIS A 30 -28.11 39.35 -31.30
CA HIS A 30 -28.82 39.55 -32.56
C HIS A 30 -28.33 40.79 -33.33
N VAL A 31 -27.99 41.89 -32.64
CA VAL A 31 -27.42 43.08 -33.30
C VAL A 31 -26.03 42.78 -33.87
N THR A 32 -25.21 41.99 -33.16
CA THR A 32 -23.88 41.59 -33.66
C THR A 32 -23.96 40.68 -34.89
N GLU A 33 -25.01 39.85 -35.01
CA GLU A 33 -25.23 39.01 -36.19
C GLU A 33 -25.54 39.82 -37.47
N ILE A 34 -26.16 41.00 -37.34
CA ILE A 34 -26.62 41.81 -38.47
C ILE A 34 -25.64 42.95 -38.81
N SER A 35 -24.61 43.17 -37.98
CA SER A 35 -23.62 44.24 -38.16
C SER A 35 -22.75 44.02 -39.41
N GLU A 36 -22.53 45.09 -40.18
CA GLU A 36 -21.60 45.10 -41.32
C GLU A 36 -20.14 44.85 -40.91
N ASN A 37 -19.78 45.14 -39.64
CA ASN A 37 -18.47 44.86 -39.07
C ASN A 37 -18.60 43.87 -37.88
N SER A 38 -18.99 42.64 -38.22
CA SER A 38 -19.37 41.60 -37.27
C SER A 38 -18.23 41.17 -36.32
N ALA A 39 -16.98 41.16 -36.77
CA ALA A 39 -15.81 40.79 -35.95
C ALA A 39 -15.51 41.81 -34.84
N GLU A 40 -15.51 43.11 -35.14
CA GLU A 40 -15.26 44.16 -34.15
C GLU A 40 -16.45 44.29 -33.17
N ALA A 41 -17.68 44.14 -33.68
CA ALA A 41 -18.88 44.09 -32.85
C ALA A 41 -18.84 42.90 -31.87
N LEU A 42 -18.41 41.73 -32.33
CA LEU A 42 -18.23 40.53 -31.49
C LEU A 42 -17.11 40.73 -30.45
N ARG A 43 -16.00 41.36 -30.81
CA ARG A 43 -14.91 41.70 -29.87
C ARG A 43 -15.40 42.62 -28.75
N LEU A 44 -16.21 43.63 -29.07
CA LEU A 44 -16.82 44.52 -28.09
C LEU A 44 -17.85 43.80 -27.22
N LEU A 45 -18.68 42.94 -27.80
CA LEU A 45 -19.64 42.09 -27.09
C LEU A 45 -18.93 41.22 -26.05
N ILE A 46 -17.85 40.56 -26.46
CA ILE A 46 -17.02 39.71 -25.59
C ILE A 46 -16.48 40.52 -24.40
N TRP A 47 -15.75 41.61 -24.67
CA TRP A 47 -15.03 42.32 -23.61
C TRP A 47 -15.93 43.19 -22.72
N ARG A 48 -16.91 43.88 -23.28
CA ARG A 48 -17.72 44.86 -22.52
C ARG A 48 -18.92 44.24 -21.82
N ILE A 49 -19.46 43.16 -22.38
CA ILE A 49 -20.71 42.56 -21.89
C ILE A 49 -20.41 41.20 -21.30
N PHE A 50 -19.87 40.25 -22.06
CA PHE A 50 -19.66 38.88 -21.57
C PHE A 50 -18.69 38.77 -20.41
N VAL A 51 -17.45 39.26 -20.57
CA VAL A 51 -16.44 39.19 -19.49
C VAL A 51 -16.91 39.92 -18.25
N HIS A 52 -17.57 41.07 -18.40
CA HIS A 52 -18.11 41.82 -17.27
C HIS A 52 -19.26 41.08 -16.57
N THR A 53 -20.15 40.45 -17.33
CA THR A 53 -21.33 39.77 -16.77
C THR A 53 -20.92 38.49 -16.04
N LEU A 54 -20.02 37.69 -16.61
CA LEU A 54 -19.49 36.47 -15.98
C LEU A 54 -18.67 36.74 -14.72
N LYS A 55 -18.17 37.96 -14.54
CA LYS A 55 -17.44 38.39 -13.34
C LYS A 55 -18.36 38.79 -12.19
N GLU A 56 -19.51 39.35 -12.49
CA GLU A 56 -20.47 39.89 -11.52
C GLU A 56 -21.53 38.87 -11.07
N ILE A 57 -21.72 37.79 -11.83
CA ILE A 57 -22.66 36.71 -11.46
C ILE A 57 -22.09 35.90 -10.28
N ASP A 58 -22.93 35.66 -9.26
CA ASP A 58 -22.59 34.74 -8.17
C ASP A 58 -22.37 33.33 -8.75
N THR A 59 -21.31 32.67 -8.31
CA THR A 59 -20.95 31.28 -8.64
C THR A 59 -22.06 30.25 -8.40
N ASN A 60 -23.12 30.63 -7.67
CA ASN A 60 -24.30 29.79 -7.42
C ASN A 60 -25.41 29.91 -8.48
N ASP A 61 -25.46 30.97 -9.29
CA ASP A 61 -26.49 31.20 -10.33
C ASP A 61 -26.09 30.59 -11.70
N MET A 62 -25.89 29.28 -11.68
CA MET A 62 -25.30 28.51 -12.79
C MET A 62 -26.16 28.44 -14.06
N ASP A 63 -27.48 28.53 -13.94
CA ASP A 63 -28.38 28.46 -15.10
C ASP A 63 -28.25 29.68 -16.03
N VAL A 64 -27.91 30.82 -15.45
CA VAL A 64 -27.76 32.10 -16.16
C VAL A 64 -26.46 32.13 -16.93
N VAL A 65 -25.38 31.67 -16.29
CA VAL A 65 -24.06 31.50 -16.91
C VAL A 65 -24.20 30.62 -18.15
N ASN A 66 -24.85 29.46 -18.04
CA ASN A 66 -25.07 28.54 -19.16
C ASN A 66 -25.90 29.17 -20.30
N GLN A 67 -26.94 29.94 -19.97
CA GLN A 67 -27.77 30.62 -20.98
C GLN A 67 -27.01 31.72 -21.71
N ILE A 68 -26.22 32.50 -20.98
CA ILE A 68 -25.39 33.57 -21.53
C ILE A 68 -24.29 32.97 -22.40
N GLU A 69 -23.53 31.97 -21.91
CA GLU A 69 -22.53 31.22 -22.69
C GLU A 69 -23.10 30.66 -23.99
N GLY A 70 -24.28 30.01 -23.93
CA GLY A 70 -24.95 29.46 -25.11
C GLY A 70 -25.26 30.53 -26.18
N LEU A 71 -25.72 31.72 -25.76
CA LEU A 71 -25.99 32.83 -26.67
C LEU A 71 -24.73 33.34 -27.37
N LEU A 72 -23.57 33.36 -26.69
CA LEU A 72 -22.31 33.72 -27.31
C LEU A 72 -21.88 32.69 -28.32
N PHE A 73 -21.90 31.41 -27.93
CA PHE A 73 -21.42 30.33 -28.77
C PHE A 73 -22.26 30.20 -30.04
N ASP A 74 -23.56 30.44 -29.96
CA ASP A 74 -24.46 30.49 -31.12
C ASP A 74 -24.11 31.63 -32.09
N VAL A 75 -23.82 32.83 -31.57
CA VAL A 75 -23.39 33.97 -32.40
C VAL A 75 -22.05 33.70 -33.07
N VAL A 76 -21.07 33.21 -32.30
CA VAL A 76 -19.73 32.87 -32.83
C VAL A 76 -19.84 31.81 -33.92
N SER A 77 -20.68 30.79 -33.72
CA SER A 77 -20.93 29.74 -34.71
C SER A 77 -21.56 30.27 -35.98
N LYS A 78 -22.51 31.21 -35.90
CA LYS A 78 -23.14 31.81 -37.09
C LYS A 78 -22.17 32.70 -37.88
N ILE A 79 -21.30 33.43 -37.18
CA ILE A 79 -20.34 34.37 -37.79
C ILE A 79 -19.04 33.65 -38.22
N GLN A 80 -18.82 32.41 -37.78
CA GLN A 80 -17.61 31.62 -38.03
C GLN A 80 -16.33 32.26 -37.47
N ALA A 81 -16.44 32.92 -36.31
CA ALA A 81 -15.38 33.72 -35.70
C ALA A 81 -14.60 32.98 -34.61
N TRP A 82 -14.22 31.71 -34.86
CA TRP A 82 -13.53 30.85 -33.89
C TRP A 82 -12.12 31.35 -33.52
N GLU A 83 -11.38 31.90 -34.49
CA GLU A 83 -10.05 32.51 -34.27
C GLU A 83 -10.14 33.68 -33.26
N LEU A 84 -11.17 34.52 -33.36
CA LEU A 84 -11.41 35.61 -32.41
C LEU A 84 -11.73 35.09 -31.01
N MET A 85 -12.42 33.94 -30.90
CA MET A 85 -12.73 33.31 -29.62
C MET A 85 -11.47 32.80 -28.91
N GLU A 86 -10.53 32.24 -29.68
CA GLU A 86 -9.22 31.77 -29.20
C GLU A 86 -8.38 32.94 -28.65
N GLU A 87 -8.28 34.04 -29.40
CA GLU A 87 -7.53 35.25 -29.01
C GLU A 87 -8.13 36.01 -27.82
N THR A 88 -9.42 35.82 -27.54
CA THR A 88 -10.14 36.58 -26.50
C THR A 88 -10.46 35.73 -25.27
N ILE A 89 -11.62 35.04 -25.26
CA ILE A 89 -12.13 34.35 -24.07
C ILE A 89 -11.25 33.18 -23.65
N VAL A 90 -10.75 32.39 -24.60
CA VAL A 90 -9.88 31.25 -24.27
C VAL A 90 -8.62 31.74 -23.59
N THR A 91 -7.91 32.68 -24.23
CA THR A 91 -6.70 33.30 -23.68
C THR A 91 -6.95 33.96 -22.31
N TYR A 92 -8.06 34.66 -22.13
CA TYR A 92 -8.42 35.30 -20.86
C TYR A 92 -8.71 34.30 -19.74
N CYS A 93 -9.43 33.21 -20.04
CA CYS A 93 -9.72 32.15 -19.07
C CYS A 93 -8.44 31.41 -18.68
N LEU A 94 -7.62 30.99 -19.65
CA LEU A 94 -6.36 30.30 -19.37
C LEU A 94 -5.39 31.19 -18.55
N ARG A 95 -5.34 32.49 -18.83
CA ARG A 95 -4.57 33.47 -18.03
C ARG A 95 -5.11 33.56 -16.60
N SER A 96 -6.42 33.62 -16.41
CA SER A 96 -7.03 33.66 -15.07
C SER A 96 -6.67 32.41 -14.26
N ILE A 97 -6.70 31.23 -14.90
CA ILE A 97 -6.31 29.97 -14.27
C ILE A 97 -4.82 29.97 -13.91
N GLY A 98 -3.95 30.37 -14.85
CA GLY A 98 -2.51 30.43 -14.58
C GLY A 98 -2.17 31.38 -13.43
N LEU A 99 -2.80 32.55 -13.36
CA LEU A 99 -2.59 33.52 -12.29
C LEU A 99 -3.04 32.96 -10.93
N SER A 100 -4.11 32.16 -10.90
CA SER A 100 -4.55 31.47 -9.66
C SER A 100 -3.58 30.38 -9.17
N MET A 101 -2.64 29.94 -10.02
CA MET A 101 -1.62 28.94 -9.71
C MET A 101 -0.22 29.55 -9.53
N ASP A 102 -0.11 30.88 -9.41
CA ASP A 102 1.16 31.63 -9.35
C ASP A 102 2.15 31.28 -10.48
N MET A 103 1.65 30.83 -11.63
CA MET A 103 2.50 30.46 -12.75
C MET A 103 3.03 31.71 -13.46
N ILE A 104 4.35 31.89 -13.47
CA ILE A 104 5.02 32.91 -14.28
C ILE A 104 5.58 32.18 -15.49
N GLN A 105 4.96 32.34 -16.66
CA GLN A 105 5.37 31.85 -18.00
C GLN A 105 6.05 30.46 -18.05
N SER A 106 5.41 29.44 -18.65
CA SER A 106 6.06 28.13 -18.79
C SER A 106 6.79 27.97 -20.14
N ASP A 107 8.05 27.56 -20.11
CA ASP A 107 8.87 27.31 -21.32
C ASP A 107 8.42 26.11 -22.17
N GLN A 108 7.72 25.12 -21.59
CA GLN A 108 7.31 23.90 -22.32
C GLN A 108 5.97 24.02 -23.06
N LEU A 109 5.15 25.02 -22.72
CA LEU A 109 3.91 25.33 -23.39
C LEU A 109 4.00 26.77 -23.85
N SER A 110 4.38 26.97 -25.09
CA SER A 110 4.37 28.25 -25.78
C SER A 110 2.95 28.85 -25.99
N ILE A 111 1.99 28.47 -25.12
CA ILE A 111 0.58 28.91 -25.07
C ILE A 111 0.47 30.34 -24.51
N TYR A 112 1.49 30.84 -23.82
CA TYR A 112 1.37 32.00 -22.94
C TYR A 112 2.40 33.10 -23.23
N LYS A 113 2.13 33.98 -24.21
CA LYS A 113 2.74 35.33 -24.17
C LYS A 113 2.04 36.14 -23.09
N TRP A 114 2.42 35.94 -21.83
CA TRP A 114 2.00 36.85 -20.76
C TRP A 114 2.91 38.07 -20.80
N GLY A 115 2.63 39.00 -21.70
CA GLY A 115 3.22 40.33 -21.59
C GLY A 115 2.76 40.96 -20.27
N ARG A 116 3.70 41.39 -19.42
CA ARG A 116 3.39 42.35 -18.33
C ARG A 116 2.83 43.67 -18.89
N GLU A 117 2.95 43.92 -20.18
CA GLU A 117 2.71 45.23 -20.79
C GLU A 117 1.24 45.52 -21.15
N ASP A 118 0.34 44.53 -21.18
CA ASP A 118 -1.10 44.78 -21.45
C ASP A 118 -1.92 45.16 -20.19
N LEU A 119 -1.24 45.54 -19.09
CA LEU A 119 -1.83 45.88 -17.79
C LEU A 119 -2.70 47.16 -17.78
N LEU A 120 -2.88 47.85 -18.92
CA LEU A 120 -3.48 49.19 -18.95
C LEU A 120 -4.91 49.28 -19.52
N GLY A 121 -5.65 48.16 -19.64
CA GLY A 121 -7.02 48.26 -20.18
C GLY A 121 -8.03 47.14 -19.90
N TYR A 122 -7.69 46.05 -19.19
CA TYR A 122 -8.56 44.87 -19.11
C TYR A 122 -9.13 44.57 -17.70
N PRO A 123 -10.38 44.07 -17.61
CA PRO A 123 -11.16 44.02 -16.35
C PRO A 123 -10.84 42.84 -15.41
N GLY A 124 -9.71 42.83 -14.71
CA GLY A 124 -9.42 41.85 -13.64
C GLY A 124 -9.28 40.39 -14.10
N THR A 125 -9.50 39.41 -13.22
CA THR A 125 -9.40 37.96 -13.50
C THR A 125 -10.67 37.22 -13.09
N PHE A 126 -11.00 36.12 -13.77
CA PHE A 126 -12.08 35.23 -13.34
C PHE A 126 -11.69 34.39 -12.12
N PRO A 127 -12.64 34.05 -11.23
CA PRO A 127 -12.46 32.96 -10.28
C PRO A 127 -12.07 31.66 -11.02
N LEU A 128 -11.30 30.79 -10.37
CA LEU A 128 -10.85 29.53 -10.99
C LEU A 128 -12.01 28.63 -11.48
N PRO A 129 -13.08 28.38 -10.68
CA PRO A 129 -14.24 27.60 -11.16
C PRO A 129 -14.95 28.27 -12.36
N VAL A 130 -15.01 29.61 -12.31
CA VAL A 130 -15.25 30.56 -13.42
C VAL A 130 -14.72 30.10 -14.78
N ALA A 131 -13.42 30.32 -14.91
CA ALA A 131 -12.63 30.13 -16.11
C ALA A 131 -12.64 28.66 -16.58
N CYS A 132 -12.51 27.70 -15.65
CA CYS A 132 -12.54 26.28 -16.01
C CYS A 132 -13.88 25.88 -16.65
N ARG A 133 -15.01 26.36 -16.11
CA ARG A 133 -16.33 26.05 -16.67
C ARG A 133 -16.54 26.65 -18.05
N VAL A 134 -16.22 27.93 -18.25
CA VAL A 134 -16.35 28.58 -19.56
C VAL A 134 -15.61 27.80 -20.64
N LEU A 135 -14.37 27.37 -20.36
CA LEU A 135 -13.58 26.58 -21.31
C LEU A 135 -14.17 25.18 -21.57
N ILE A 136 -14.70 24.52 -20.53
CA ILE A 136 -15.36 23.21 -20.66
C ILE A 136 -16.67 23.33 -21.46
N SER A 137 -17.51 24.31 -21.14
CA SER A 137 -18.77 24.58 -21.84
C SER A 137 -18.50 24.86 -23.32
N LEU A 138 -17.48 25.66 -23.61
CA LEU A 138 -17.06 25.97 -24.98
C LEU A 138 -16.61 24.71 -25.73
N LEU A 139 -15.79 23.88 -25.09
CA LEU A 139 -15.35 22.62 -25.66
C LEU A 139 -16.53 21.67 -25.93
N ASP A 140 -17.45 21.47 -24.97
CA ASP A 140 -18.61 20.60 -25.15
C ASP A 140 -19.56 21.14 -26.25
N TYR A 141 -19.74 22.46 -26.35
CA TYR A 141 -20.52 23.09 -27.42
C TYR A 141 -19.91 22.82 -28.79
N VAL A 142 -18.61 23.06 -28.94
CA VAL A 142 -17.87 22.85 -30.20
C VAL A 142 -17.95 21.39 -30.63
N LEU A 143 -17.79 20.45 -29.70
CA LEU A 143 -17.87 19.03 -29.99
C LEU A 143 -19.26 18.59 -30.45
N ARG A 144 -20.32 19.06 -29.79
CA ARG A 144 -21.70 18.80 -30.25
C ARG A 144 -21.98 19.38 -31.64
N ARG A 145 -21.41 20.55 -31.94
CA ARG A 145 -21.51 21.16 -33.28
C ARG A 145 -20.78 20.34 -34.33
N MET A 146 -19.59 19.83 -34.03
CA MET A 146 -18.82 18.98 -34.94
C MET A 146 -19.55 17.68 -35.31
N GLU A 147 -20.39 17.14 -34.41
CA GLU A 147 -21.24 15.98 -34.72
C GLU A 147 -22.32 16.30 -35.78
N ILE A 148 -22.76 17.56 -35.86
CA ILE A 148 -23.82 18.02 -36.78
C ILE A 148 -23.21 18.56 -38.08
N GLN A 149 -22.09 19.29 -38.00
CA GLN A 149 -21.43 19.98 -39.11
C GLN A 149 -19.92 19.78 -39.02
N LYS A 150 -19.33 19.20 -40.07
CA LYS A 150 -17.86 19.10 -40.20
C LYS A 150 -17.31 20.34 -40.87
N GLU A 151 -16.66 21.20 -40.10
CA GLU A 151 -16.01 22.43 -40.57
C GLU A 151 -14.54 22.42 -40.13
N GLU A 152 -13.60 22.62 -41.07
CA GLU A 152 -12.16 22.53 -40.79
C GLU A 152 -11.67 23.54 -39.74
N LYS A 153 -12.21 24.77 -39.76
CA LYS A 153 -11.87 25.81 -38.77
C LYS A 153 -12.34 25.47 -37.36
N LEU A 154 -13.54 24.90 -37.25
CA LEU A 154 -14.12 24.44 -35.99
C LEU A 154 -13.32 23.26 -35.42
N GLU A 155 -12.93 22.33 -36.29
CA GLU A 155 -12.07 21.21 -35.94
C GLU A 155 -10.70 21.69 -35.42
N GLY A 156 -10.03 22.59 -36.14
CA GLY A 156 -8.76 23.18 -35.69
C GLY A 156 -8.85 23.82 -34.31
N PHE A 157 -9.91 24.62 -34.07
CA PHE A 157 -10.17 25.24 -32.77
C PHE A 157 -10.39 24.21 -31.66
N ALA A 158 -11.19 23.17 -31.91
CA ALA A 158 -11.47 22.11 -30.95
C ALA A 158 -10.18 21.38 -30.52
N LEU A 159 -9.31 21.06 -31.49
CA LEU A 159 -8.07 20.34 -31.25
C LEU A 159 -7.06 21.18 -30.45
N ASN A 160 -6.96 22.48 -30.75
CA ASN A 160 -6.15 23.43 -29.97
C ASN A 160 -6.63 23.54 -28.52
N LEU A 161 -7.93 23.78 -28.33
CA LEU A 161 -8.53 23.90 -27.00
C LEU A 161 -8.36 22.61 -26.18
N MET A 162 -8.51 21.44 -26.83
CA MET A 162 -8.25 20.15 -26.22
C MET A 162 -6.80 19.97 -25.77
N TRP A 163 -5.84 20.40 -26.58
CA TRP A 163 -4.42 20.37 -26.24
C TRP A 163 -4.12 21.23 -25.02
N ASP A 164 -4.63 22.46 -25.00
CA ASP A 164 -4.40 23.41 -23.92
C ASP A 164 -5.00 22.91 -22.60
N LEU A 165 -6.25 22.47 -22.63
CA LEU A 165 -6.94 21.94 -21.46
C LEU A 165 -6.29 20.67 -20.92
N SER A 166 -5.81 19.80 -21.79
CA SER A 166 -5.10 18.57 -21.40
C SER A 166 -3.81 18.89 -20.67
N ASN A 167 -2.98 19.80 -21.20
CA ASN A 167 -1.73 20.18 -20.54
C ASN A 167 -1.98 20.98 -19.25
N LEU A 168 -3.03 21.80 -19.23
CA LEU A 168 -3.46 22.52 -18.03
C LEU A 168 -3.88 21.56 -16.91
N ALA A 169 -4.74 20.59 -17.23
CA ALA A 169 -5.23 19.61 -16.26
C ALA A 169 -4.08 18.83 -15.60
N VAL A 170 -3.09 18.37 -16.38
CA VAL A 170 -1.92 17.67 -15.83
C VAL A 170 -1.12 18.56 -14.86
N ARG A 171 -0.98 19.85 -15.15
CA ARG A 171 -0.23 20.79 -14.29
C ARG A 171 -0.96 21.12 -13.00
N THR A 172 -2.28 21.28 -13.09
CA THR A 172 -3.11 21.61 -11.93
C THR A 172 -3.06 20.54 -10.84
N LEU A 173 -2.79 19.28 -11.19
CA LEU A 173 -2.67 18.16 -10.24
C LEU A 173 -1.52 18.31 -9.23
N MET A 174 -0.50 19.13 -9.52
CA MET A 174 0.62 19.37 -8.60
C MET A 174 0.49 20.69 -7.84
N GLN A 175 -0.67 21.34 -7.91
CA GLN A 175 -0.94 22.63 -7.26
C GLN A 175 -1.73 22.45 -5.94
N SER A 176 -2.27 23.55 -5.41
CA SER A 176 -3.05 23.57 -4.17
C SER A 176 -4.27 22.63 -4.24
N PRO A 177 -4.77 22.13 -3.09
CA PRO A 177 -5.88 21.18 -3.05
C PRO A 177 -7.16 21.73 -3.70
N GLU A 178 -7.43 23.04 -3.61
CA GLU A 178 -8.58 23.67 -4.26
C GLU A 178 -8.48 23.60 -5.78
N VAL A 179 -7.29 23.88 -6.33
CA VAL A 179 -7.00 23.82 -7.76
C VAL A 179 -7.13 22.37 -8.26
N ARG A 180 -6.56 21.41 -7.53
CA ARG A 180 -6.66 19.99 -7.86
C ARG A 180 -8.10 19.50 -7.88
N ALA A 181 -8.88 19.81 -6.84
CA ALA A 181 -10.27 19.39 -6.73
C ALA A 181 -11.13 19.89 -7.90
N ILE A 182 -10.92 21.13 -8.33
CA ILE A 182 -11.59 21.71 -9.50
C ILE A 182 -11.22 20.97 -10.78
N SER A 183 -9.93 20.67 -10.97
CA SER A 183 -9.48 19.94 -12.15
C SER A 183 -10.00 18.51 -12.21
N ILE A 184 -10.00 17.79 -11.09
CA ILE A 184 -10.52 16.43 -10.97
C ILE A 184 -12.02 16.39 -11.23
N SER A 185 -12.77 17.35 -10.69
CA SER A 185 -14.24 17.38 -10.82
C SER A 185 -14.74 17.94 -12.15
N LEU A 186 -14.01 18.87 -12.78
CA LEU A 186 -14.47 19.57 -13.98
C LEU A 186 -13.64 19.24 -15.23
N LEU A 187 -12.32 19.41 -15.19
CA LEU A 187 -11.48 19.31 -16.40
C LEU A 187 -11.33 17.85 -16.88
N PHE A 188 -10.94 16.94 -15.99
CA PHE A 188 -10.66 15.54 -16.36
C PHE A 188 -11.85 14.79 -16.98
N PRO A 189 -13.08 14.85 -16.43
CA PRO A 189 -14.23 14.17 -17.02
C PRO A 189 -14.49 14.58 -18.48
N THR A 190 -14.41 15.89 -18.76
CA THR A 190 -14.59 16.41 -20.12
C THR A 190 -13.44 15.97 -21.02
N ILE A 191 -12.19 16.12 -20.60
CA ILE A 191 -11.02 15.74 -21.40
C ILE A 191 -11.07 14.25 -21.76
N PHE A 192 -11.40 13.38 -20.80
CA PHE A 192 -11.53 11.95 -21.05
C PHE A 192 -12.68 11.62 -22.00
N LYS A 193 -13.84 12.27 -21.86
CA LYS A 193 -14.95 12.16 -22.82
C LYS A 193 -14.50 12.51 -24.24
N CYS A 194 -13.70 13.57 -24.39
CA CYS A 194 -13.20 14.02 -25.69
C CYS A 194 -12.17 13.06 -26.29
N LEU A 195 -11.21 12.59 -25.48
CA LEU A 195 -10.22 11.60 -25.92
C LEU A 195 -10.87 10.26 -26.25
N ASN A 196 -12.03 9.93 -25.68
CA ASN A 196 -12.84 8.79 -26.12
C ASN A 196 -13.30 8.97 -27.58
N THR A 197 -13.74 10.17 -27.96
CA THR A 197 -14.12 10.49 -29.35
C THR A 197 -12.93 10.59 -30.31
N PHE A 198 -11.82 11.22 -29.89
CA PHE A 198 -10.62 11.40 -30.72
C PHE A 198 -9.43 10.61 -30.13
N SER A 199 -9.10 9.48 -30.75
CA SER A 199 -8.02 8.60 -30.26
C SER A 199 -6.62 9.23 -30.33
N SER A 200 -6.39 10.09 -31.31
CA SER A 200 -5.15 10.85 -31.49
C SER A 200 -5.43 12.16 -32.20
N ILE A 201 -4.88 13.24 -31.63
CA ILE A 201 -5.02 14.60 -32.13
C ILE A 201 -3.64 15.10 -32.54
N LYS A 202 -3.51 15.66 -33.74
CA LYS A 202 -2.30 16.37 -34.17
C LYS A 202 -2.57 17.86 -34.11
N VAL A 203 -1.72 18.59 -33.38
CA VAL A 203 -1.81 20.04 -33.25
C VAL A 203 -0.50 20.66 -33.70
N VAL A 204 -0.55 21.73 -34.49
CA VAL A 204 0.65 22.50 -34.84
C VAL A 204 0.72 23.71 -33.92
N VAL A 205 1.76 23.78 -33.11
CA VAL A 205 1.98 24.86 -32.14
C VAL A 205 3.33 25.50 -32.47
N HIS A 206 3.35 26.79 -32.84
CA HIS A 206 4.54 27.52 -33.33
C HIS A 206 5.28 26.78 -34.46
N ASP A 207 4.55 26.36 -35.48
CA ASP A 207 5.06 25.63 -36.64
C ASP A 207 5.68 24.25 -36.33
N ALA A 208 5.58 23.77 -35.07
CA ALA A 208 6.01 22.45 -34.66
C ALA A 208 4.80 21.52 -34.49
N PRO A 209 4.78 20.32 -35.12
CA PRO A 209 3.70 19.37 -34.96
C PRO A 209 3.83 18.58 -33.64
N TYR A 210 2.80 18.64 -32.81
CA TYR A 210 2.62 17.84 -31.61
C TYR A 210 1.51 16.81 -31.81
N THR A 211 1.55 15.72 -31.05
CA THR A 211 0.51 14.70 -31.06
C THR A 211 0.04 14.43 -29.63
N LEU A 212 -1.25 14.61 -29.38
CA LEU A 212 -1.93 14.19 -28.16
C LEU A 212 -2.69 12.89 -28.45
N SER A 213 -2.10 11.78 -28.04
CA SER A 213 -2.80 10.49 -28.01
C SER A 213 -3.28 10.17 -26.60
N ARG A 214 -4.27 9.28 -26.50
CA ARG A 214 -4.70 8.68 -25.23
C ARG A 214 -3.51 8.12 -24.45
N SER A 215 -2.63 7.37 -25.12
CA SER A 215 -1.43 6.79 -24.51
C SER A 215 -0.45 7.83 -23.96
N CYS A 216 -0.20 8.92 -24.69
CA CYS A 216 0.68 10.00 -24.23
C CYS A 216 0.09 10.70 -23.00
N PHE A 217 -1.22 10.96 -23.02
CA PHE A 217 -1.92 11.61 -21.93
C PHE A 217 -1.98 10.73 -20.67
N ALA A 218 -2.32 9.45 -20.83
CA ALA A 218 -2.33 8.46 -19.77
C ALA A 218 -0.95 8.34 -19.08
N LYS A 219 0.14 8.36 -19.87
CA LYS A 219 1.50 8.36 -19.33
C LYS A 219 1.82 9.63 -18.53
N LYS A 220 1.39 10.81 -18.99
CA LYS A 220 1.56 12.07 -18.25
C LYS A 220 0.81 12.04 -16.91
N ILE A 221 -0.45 11.58 -16.92
CA ILE A 221 -1.26 11.44 -15.70
C ILE A 221 -0.59 10.47 -14.73
N TRP A 222 -0.18 9.29 -15.22
CA TRP A 222 0.43 8.27 -14.39
C TRP A 222 1.69 8.76 -13.67
N ASN A 223 2.57 9.48 -14.37
CA ASN A 223 3.77 10.07 -13.77
C ASN A 223 3.45 11.07 -12.65
N VAL A 224 2.37 11.84 -12.81
CA VAL A 224 1.91 12.78 -11.78
C VAL A 224 1.31 12.01 -10.59
N CYS A 225 0.46 11.01 -10.83
CA CYS A 225 -0.10 10.16 -9.77
C CYS A 225 0.99 9.47 -8.93
N ILE A 226 2.05 8.94 -9.56
CA ILE A 226 3.20 8.36 -8.84
C ILE A 226 3.79 9.37 -7.86
N SER A 227 3.97 10.62 -8.30
CA SER A 227 4.51 11.68 -7.46
C SER A 227 3.56 11.98 -6.30
N MET A 228 2.26 12.11 -6.58
CA MET A 228 1.21 12.42 -5.60
C MET A 228 1.09 11.35 -4.49
N PHE A 229 1.28 10.06 -4.80
CA PHE A 229 1.25 8.99 -3.81
C PHE A 229 2.28 9.16 -2.68
N SER A 230 3.35 9.93 -2.91
CA SER A 230 4.41 10.19 -1.94
C SER A 230 4.27 11.50 -1.15
N LEU A 231 3.32 12.37 -1.49
CA LEU A 231 3.23 13.74 -0.94
C LEU A 231 2.36 13.86 0.33
N GLY A 232 1.33 13.03 0.45
CA GLY A 232 0.38 13.14 1.56
C GLY A 232 -0.90 12.33 1.35
N HIS A 233 -1.76 12.29 2.37
CA HIS A 233 -3.04 11.57 2.32
C HIS A 233 -4.02 12.20 1.32
N LEU A 234 -4.13 13.53 1.30
CA LEU A 234 -5.02 14.24 0.37
C LEU A 234 -4.57 14.06 -1.09
N GLU A 235 -3.28 14.22 -1.36
CA GLU A 235 -2.71 14.01 -2.70
C GLU A 235 -2.88 12.56 -3.16
N ARG A 236 -2.72 11.60 -2.25
CA ARG A 236 -2.96 10.18 -2.55
C ARG A 236 -4.44 9.93 -2.89
N LEU A 237 -5.38 10.49 -2.14
CA LEU A 237 -6.82 10.39 -2.44
C LEU A 237 -7.16 11.00 -3.80
N ASP A 238 -6.64 12.19 -4.08
CA ASP A 238 -6.79 12.86 -5.37
C ASP A 238 -6.25 12.01 -6.53
N ALA A 239 -5.09 11.37 -6.36
CA ALA A 239 -4.52 10.47 -7.36
C ALA A 239 -5.41 9.24 -7.64
N TYR A 240 -6.00 8.62 -6.60
CA TYR A 240 -6.98 7.55 -6.81
C TYR A 240 -8.25 8.06 -7.51
N ASN A 241 -8.75 9.26 -7.20
CA ASN A 241 -9.88 9.84 -7.92
C ASN A 241 -9.58 10.04 -9.41
N VAL A 242 -8.39 10.54 -9.76
CA VAL A 242 -7.95 10.66 -11.16
C VAL A 242 -7.89 9.30 -11.85
N LEU A 243 -7.31 8.29 -11.20
CA LEU A 243 -7.25 6.93 -11.74
C LEU A 243 -8.63 6.31 -11.92
N SER A 244 -9.55 6.53 -10.97
CA SER A 244 -10.94 6.11 -11.07
C SER A 244 -11.59 6.71 -12.31
N LEU A 245 -11.47 8.02 -12.52
CA LEU A 245 -12.00 8.71 -13.70
C LEU A 245 -11.39 8.17 -15.00
N TYR A 246 -10.07 7.93 -15.01
CA TYR A 246 -9.37 7.34 -16.15
C TYR A 246 -9.95 5.97 -16.51
N PHE A 247 -10.03 5.04 -15.55
CA PHE A 247 -10.52 3.69 -15.80
C PHE A 247 -11.99 3.68 -16.19
N SER A 248 -12.85 4.50 -15.56
CA SER A 248 -14.27 4.59 -15.93
C SER A 248 -14.47 5.13 -17.35
N SER A 249 -13.62 6.06 -17.81
CA SER A 249 -13.81 6.73 -19.10
C SER A 249 -13.32 5.92 -20.28
N PHE A 250 -12.18 5.23 -20.15
CA PHE A 250 -11.58 4.45 -21.23
C PHE A 250 -12.03 2.98 -21.25
N TYR A 251 -12.85 2.55 -20.28
CA TYR A 251 -13.40 1.21 -20.18
C TYR A 251 -14.14 0.75 -21.46
N MET A 252 -14.99 1.61 -22.03
CA MET A 252 -15.90 1.23 -23.14
C MET A 252 -15.22 1.00 -24.49
N ILE A 253 -13.97 1.44 -24.67
CA ILE A 253 -13.30 1.44 -25.97
C ILE A 253 -12.62 0.11 -26.26
N LYS A 254 -12.02 -0.52 -25.24
CA LYS A 254 -11.38 -1.84 -25.39
C LYS A 254 -12.38 -2.94 -25.82
N LEU A 255 -13.68 -2.78 -25.56
CA LEU A 255 -14.71 -3.67 -26.09
C LEU A 255 -15.02 -3.44 -27.57
N LYS A 256 -14.86 -2.22 -28.11
CA LYS A 256 -15.17 -1.88 -29.50
C LYS A 256 -13.98 -2.08 -30.45
N GLU A 257 -12.76 -1.77 -30.01
CA GLU A 257 -11.55 -1.90 -30.85
C GLU A 257 -11.13 -3.37 -31.05
N ASN A 258 -11.52 -4.31 -30.18
CA ASN A 258 -11.31 -5.75 -30.40
C ASN A 258 -12.11 -6.34 -31.58
N THR A 259 -13.05 -5.58 -32.14
CA THR A 259 -13.89 -6.01 -33.28
C THR A 259 -13.44 -5.47 -34.63
N GLU A 260 -12.56 -4.46 -34.68
CA GLU A 260 -12.12 -3.84 -35.93
C GLU A 260 -10.59 -3.92 -36.06
N GLY A 261 -10.12 -4.75 -37.00
CA GLY A 261 -8.73 -5.10 -37.23
C GLY A 261 -7.85 -3.95 -37.74
N GLY A 262 -7.67 -2.91 -36.93
CA GLY A 262 -6.72 -1.82 -37.14
C GLY A 262 -5.34 -2.14 -36.56
N SER A 263 -4.29 -1.65 -37.24
CA SER A 263 -2.89 -1.74 -36.83
C SER A 263 -2.68 -1.36 -35.36
N ILE A 264 -2.27 -2.35 -34.55
CA ILE A 264 -2.08 -2.23 -33.10
C ILE A 264 -0.85 -1.34 -32.83
N CYS A 265 -1.06 -0.04 -32.72
CA CYS A 265 -0.10 0.81 -32.02
C CYS A 265 -0.11 0.34 -30.56
N LYS A 266 1.05 -0.05 -30.00
CA LYS A 266 1.17 -0.45 -28.58
C LYS A 266 0.76 0.72 -27.70
N GLU A 267 -0.51 0.78 -27.33
CA GLU A 267 -1.06 1.80 -26.46
C GLU A 267 -0.52 1.61 -25.05
N PHE A 268 -0.20 2.71 -24.36
CA PHE A 268 0.29 2.67 -22.98
C PHE A 268 -0.83 2.15 -22.08
N ASP A 269 -0.61 1.01 -21.42
CA ASP A 269 -1.56 0.41 -20.48
C ASP A 269 -1.02 0.50 -19.07
N LEU A 270 -1.71 1.22 -18.18
CA LEU A 270 -1.33 1.35 -16.76
C LEU A 270 -1.25 -0.02 -16.07
N ARG A 271 -2.02 -1.02 -16.54
CA ARG A 271 -1.98 -2.38 -15.99
C ARG A 271 -0.69 -3.13 -16.30
N ALA A 272 0.10 -2.64 -17.25
CA ALA A 272 1.43 -3.17 -17.54
C ALA A 272 2.49 -2.68 -16.54
N GLU A 273 2.20 -1.62 -15.77
CA GLU A 273 3.13 -1.04 -14.80
C GLU A 273 3.06 -1.80 -13.46
N ARG A 274 4.21 -2.19 -12.91
CA ARG A 274 4.28 -2.93 -11.64
C ARG A 274 3.87 -2.06 -10.45
N GLU A 275 4.22 -0.78 -10.52
CA GLU A 275 3.96 0.24 -9.52
C GLU A 275 2.45 0.46 -9.34
N PHE A 276 1.66 0.36 -10.43
CA PHE A 276 0.20 0.42 -10.37
C PHE A 276 -0.36 -0.65 -9.43
N TRP A 277 0.01 -1.92 -9.62
CA TRP A 277 -0.49 -3.01 -8.78
C TRP A 277 -0.08 -2.87 -7.32
N LYS A 278 1.17 -2.47 -7.06
CA LYS A 278 1.65 -2.19 -5.69
C LYS A 278 0.83 -1.09 -5.01
N GLU A 279 0.49 -0.02 -5.73
CA GLU A 279 -0.33 1.06 -5.20
C GLU A 279 -1.79 0.64 -4.99
N ILE A 280 -2.36 -0.22 -5.84
CA ILE A 280 -3.68 -0.79 -5.56
C ILE A 280 -3.66 -1.64 -4.30
N GLN A 281 -2.66 -2.52 -4.12
CA GLN A 281 -2.50 -3.31 -2.89
C GLN A 281 -2.40 -2.42 -1.64
N ARG A 282 -1.59 -1.35 -1.70
CA ARG A 282 -1.48 -0.35 -0.61
C ARG A 282 -2.80 0.38 -0.35
N GLY A 283 -3.59 0.65 -1.38
CA GLY A 283 -4.90 1.30 -1.25
C GLY A 283 -5.93 0.41 -0.56
N LEU A 284 -5.88 -0.90 -0.82
CA LEU A 284 -6.80 -1.88 -0.24
C LEU A 284 -6.56 -2.17 1.25
N VAL A 285 -5.36 -1.91 1.76
CA VAL A 285 -5.04 -2.05 3.19
C VAL A 285 -4.98 -0.71 3.93
N ASP A 286 -5.39 0.38 3.27
CA ASP A 286 -5.32 1.72 3.86
C ASP A 286 -6.25 1.85 5.08
N LYS A 287 -5.87 2.69 6.05
CA LYS A 287 -6.69 2.97 7.23
C LYS A 287 -7.97 3.71 6.85
N ASP A 288 -7.93 4.54 5.81
CA ASP A 288 -9.08 5.31 5.33
C ASP A 288 -10.04 4.42 4.48
N PRO A 289 -11.30 4.24 4.92
CA PRO A 289 -12.30 3.50 4.15
C PRO A 289 -12.57 4.06 2.75
N CYS A 290 -12.44 5.38 2.55
CA CYS A 290 -12.65 6.00 1.24
C CYS A 290 -11.58 5.56 0.24
N LEU A 291 -10.31 5.54 0.66
CA LEU A 291 -9.19 5.05 -0.15
C LEU A 291 -9.35 3.56 -0.49
N ARG A 292 -9.74 2.73 0.50
CA ARG A 292 -10.00 1.31 0.26
C ARG A 292 -11.08 1.07 -0.79
N LYS A 293 -12.20 1.79 -0.68
CA LYS A 293 -13.32 1.69 -1.64
C LYS A 293 -12.92 2.15 -3.04
N LEU A 294 -12.15 3.24 -3.15
CA LEU A 294 -11.64 3.71 -4.45
C LEU A 294 -10.66 2.72 -5.07
N ALA A 295 -9.73 2.18 -4.29
CA ALA A 295 -8.80 1.16 -4.74
C ALA A 295 -9.53 -0.11 -5.23
N LEU A 296 -10.54 -0.57 -4.48
CA LEU A 296 -11.39 -1.69 -4.87
C LEU A 296 -12.17 -1.39 -6.16
N HIS A 297 -12.72 -0.18 -6.30
CA HIS A 297 -13.42 0.23 -7.50
C HIS A 297 -12.50 0.21 -8.73
N ILE A 298 -11.31 0.82 -8.63
CA ILE A 298 -10.29 0.82 -9.69
C ILE A 298 -9.90 -0.60 -10.05
N LEU A 299 -9.67 -1.45 -9.04
CA LEU A 299 -9.33 -2.85 -9.24
C LEU A 299 -10.43 -3.56 -10.05
N LYS A 300 -11.70 -3.45 -9.64
CA LYS A 300 -12.85 -4.02 -10.37
C LYS A 300 -12.94 -3.54 -11.81
N VAL A 301 -12.86 -2.22 -12.03
CA VAL A 301 -12.96 -1.64 -13.38
C VAL A 301 -11.77 -2.06 -14.26
N SER A 302 -10.59 -2.25 -13.67
CA SER A 302 -9.40 -2.73 -14.39
C SER A 302 -9.55 -4.16 -14.92
N PHE A 303 -10.37 -4.98 -14.24
CA PHE A 303 -10.69 -6.38 -14.58
C PHE A 303 -11.90 -6.57 -15.47
N ASN A 304 -12.83 -5.62 -15.52
CA ASN A 304 -14.09 -5.73 -16.28
C ASN A 304 -13.92 -5.84 -17.81
N ASN A 305 -12.69 -5.95 -18.33
CA ASN A 305 -12.42 -6.55 -19.64
C ASN A 305 -12.90 -8.02 -19.74
N TYR A 306 -13.10 -8.67 -18.60
CA TYR A 306 -13.65 -10.00 -18.46
C TYR A 306 -15.07 -9.85 -17.94
N SER A 307 -16.05 -10.42 -18.64
CA SER A 307 -17.44 -10.45 -18.18
C SER A 307 -17.54 -11.23 -16.87
N PHE A 308 -17.37 -10.55 -15.73
CA PHE A 308 -17.95 -10.97 -14.48
C PHE A 308 -19.43 -10.68 -14.64
N SER A 309 -20.24 -11.71 -14.91
CA SER A 309 -21.69 -11.59 -14.99
C SER A 309 -22.22 -10.96 -13.70
N SER A 310 -22.37 -9.65 -13.70
CA SER A 310 -22.90 -8.90 -12.58
C SER A 310 -24.41 -8.83 -12.80
N HIS A 311 -25.15 -9.76 -12.20
CA HIS A 311 -26.50 -9.47 -11.77
C HIS A 311 -26.43 -8.58 -10.52
N SER A 312 -25.97 -7.35 -10.70
CA SER A 312 -26.10 -6.27 -9.71
C SER A 312 -25.63 -4.96 -10.35
N ASN A 313 -26.54 -4.32 -11.09
CA ASN A 313 -26.44 -2.89 -11.38
C ASN A 313 -26.39 -2.13 -10.04
N CYS A 314 -25.19 -1.81 -9.59
CA CYS A 314 -24.95 -0.96 -8.42
C CYS A 314 -25.16 0.52 -8.83
N HIS A 315 -26.42 0.89 -9.04
CA HIS A 315 -26.87 2.27 -8.90
C HIS A 315 -27.27 2.49 -7.44
N TYR A 316 -26.31 2.73 -6.56
CA TYR A 316 -26.59 3.26 -5.21
C TYR A 316 -25.97 4.65 -5.03
N LEU A 317 -26.45 5.57 -5.86
CA LEU A 317 -26.54 7.00 -5.53
C LEU A 317 -28.00 7.42 -5.74
N SER A 318 -28.90 6.89 -4.92
CA SER A 318 -30.18 7.56 -4.59
C SER A 318 -30.91 6.77 -3.49
N SER A 319 -31.14 7.42 -2.35
CA SER A 319 -32.03 6.92 -1.31
C SER A 319 -33.47 6.97 -1.81
N THR A 320 -34.18 5.82 -1.89
CA THR A 320 -35.52 5.58 -1.30
C THR A 320 -36.19 4.32 -1.87
N SER A 321 -36.77 3.56 -0.95
CA SER A 321 -37.94 2.69 -1.09
C SER A 321 -37.77 1.17 -1.35
N LYS A 322 -38.18 0.44 -0.30
CA LYS A 322 -39.09 -0.73 -0.25
C LYS A 322 -38.66 -2.03 -0.95
N PHE A 323 -38.21 -2.95 -0.09
CA PHE A 323 -38.27 -4.40 -0.27
C PHE A 323 -39.64 -4.89 -0.73
N VAL A 324 -39.65 -5.74 -1.77
CA VAL A 324 -40.70 -6.73 -2.00
C VAL A 324 -40.01 -8.06 -2.28
N ALA A 325 -40.22 -9.02 -1.39
CA ALA A 325 -39.80 -10.39 -1.53
C ALA A 325 -40.67 -11.12 -2.56
N ALA A 326 -40.06 -12.03 -3.33
CA ALA A 326 -40.80 -13.04 -4.07
C ALA A 326 -40.08 -14.39 -3.91
N ASP A 327 -40.82 -15.32 -3.31
CA ASP A 327 -40.51 -16.73 -3.16
C ASP A 327 -40.30 -17.42 -4.51
N SER A 328 -39.30 -18.29 -4.59
CA SER A 328 -39.38 -19.48 -5.45
C SER A 328 -38.53 -20.60 -4.86
N VAL A 329 -39.21 -21.71 -4.64
CA VAL A 329 -38.83 -22.94 -3.96
C VAL A 329 -38.26 -23.96 -4.99
N GLU A 330 -37.39 -24.86 -4.49
CA GLU A 330 -36.98 -26.19 -5.04
C GLU A 330 -35.84 -26.21 -6.09
N HIS A 331 -34.83 -27.11 -6.09
CA HIS A 331 -34.66 -28.43 -5.48
C HIS A 331 -33.20 -28.70 -5.01
N THR A 332 -33.07 -29.34 -3.85
CA THR A 332 -31.83 -29.90 -3.29
C THR A 332 -31.55 -31.30 -3.83
N THR A 333 -30.33 -31.54 -4.32
CA THR A 333 -29.75 -32.89 -4.47
C THR A 333 -28.47 -32.98 -3.66
N SER A 334 -28.49 -33.81 -2.62
CA SER A 334 -27.40 -33.99 -1.66
C SER A 334 -26.30 -34.91 -2.21
N CYS A 335 -25.04 -34.55 -1.96
CA CYS A 335 -23.91 -35.48 -2.00
C CYS A 335 -23.25 -35.46 -0.61
N ASN A 336 -23.23 -36.60 0.07
CA ASN A 336 -22.62 -36.78 1.40
C ASN A 336 -21.19 -37.34 1.29
N GLY A 337 -20.31 -36.86 2.19
CA GLY A 337 -19.08 -37.52 2.65
C GLY A 337 -17.94 -36.51 2.83
N THR A 338 -17.30 -36.28 3.98
CA THR A 338 -17.38 -36.85 5.34
C THR A 338 -16.78 -35.85 6.33
N SER A 339 -17.46 -35.66 7.47
CA SER A 339 -16.90 -35.36 8.79
C SER A 339 -16.12 -34.06 9.05
N LEU A 340 -16.85 -32.95 9.25
CA LEU A 340 -16.60 -31.95 10.31
C LEU A 340 -17.89 -31.14 10.60
N LEU A 341 -19.04 -31.81 10.71
CA LEU A 341 -20.31 -31.16 11.01
C LEU A 341 -20.47 -30.98 12.53
N ALA A 342 -19.73 -30.03 13.10
CA ALA A 342 -19.98 -29.58 14.46
C ALA A 342 -21.20 -28.64 14.46
N ASN A 343 -22.32 -29.09 15.04
CA ASN A 343 -23.49 -28.31 15.48
C ASN A 343 -23.67 -26.92 14.83
N ILE A 344 -23.96 -26.90 13.52
CA ILE A 344 -24.29 -25.65 12.82
C ILE A 344 -25.61 -25.14 13.42
N THR A 345 -25.52 -24.02 14.14
CA THR A 345 -26.69 -23.33 14.70
C THR A 345 -27.62 -22.88 13.57
N LYS A 346 -28.91 -22.66 13.85
CA LYS A 346 -29.86 -22.13 12.83
C LYS A 346 -29.33 -20.85 12.16
N ARG A 347 -28.59 -20.03 12.91
CA ARG A 347 -27.91 -18.82 12.42
C ARG A 347 -26.77 -19.14 11.45
N GLY A 348 -25.98 -20.19 11.71
CA GLY A 348 -24.91 -20.62 10.81
C GLY A 348 -25.43 -21.12 9.46
N LYS A 349 -26.55 -21.87 9.45
CA LYS A 349 -27.17 -22.34 8.20
C LYS A 349 -27.67 -21.18 7.34
N TRP A 350 -28.31 -20.19 7.97
CA TRP A 350 -28.76 -18.99 7.25
C TRP A 350 -27.59 -18.19 6.69
N ALA A 351 -26.50 -18.05 7.45
CA ALA A 351 -25.29 -17.38 6.99
C ALA A 351 -24.66 -18.12 5.78
N GLU A 352 -24.65 -19.45 5.77
CA GLU A 352 -24.19 -20.25 4.63
C GLU A 352 -25.10 -20.10 3.39
N GLU A 353 -26.42 -20.07 3.58
CA GLU A 353 -27.37 -19.83 2.49
C GLU A 353 -27.23 -18.42 1.90
N GLU A 354 -27.09 -17.40 2.76
CA GLU A 354 -26.84 -16.02 2.35
C GLU A 354 -25.49 -15.89 1.63
N ALA A 355 -24.42 -16.49 2.18
CA ALA A 355 -23.11 -16.52 1.54
C ALA A 355 -23.16 -17.17 0.15
N LYS A 356 -23.88 -18.30 0.00
CA LYS A 356 -24.09 -18.95 -1.29
C LYS A 356 -24.83 -18.04 -2.28
N SER A 357 -25.83 -17.29 -1.81
CA SER A 357 -26.56 -16.33 -2.66
C SER A 357 -25.69 -15.17 -3.16
N LEU A 358 -24.60 -14.86 -2.46
CA LEU A 358 -23.59 -13.85 -2.85
C LEU A 358 -22.47 -14.42 -3.73
N GLY A 359 -22.56 -15.69 -4.11
CA GLY A 359 -21.60 -16.37 -4.99
C GLY A 359 -20.58 -17.27 -4.29
N VAL A 360 -20.70 -17.50 -2.98
CA VAL A 360 -19.83 -18.45 -2.28
C VAL A 360 -20.12 -19.87 -2.74
N GLY A 361 -19.11 -20.53 -3.34
CA GLY A 361 -19.24 -21.86 -3.91
C GLY A 361 -19.68 -21.89 -5.38
N GLU A 362 -19.84 -20.75 -6.05
CA GLU A 362 -20.03 -20.71 -7.52
C GLU A 362 -18.79 -21.22 -8.26
N VAL A 363 -17.61 -20.86 -7.76
CA VAL A 363 -16.34 -21.44 -8.21
C VAL A 363 -16.18 -22.78 -7.51
N LEU A 364 -16.56 -23.85 -8.21
CA LEU A 364 -16.36 -25.23 -7.77
C LEU A 364 -14.93 -25.67 -8.08
N HIS A 365 -14.40 -26.64 -7.33
CA HIS A 365 -13.21 -27.36 -7.76
C HIS A 365 -13.50 -28.00 -9.13
N PRO A 366 -12.83 -27.59 -10.23
CA PRO A 366 -13.00 -28.30 -11.48
C PRO A 366 -12.40 -29.70 -11.33
N ASP A 367 -12.99 -30.69 -11.99
CA ASP A 367 -12.50 -32.09 -12.02
C ASP A 367 -11.03 -32.20 -12.49
N ASP A 368 -10.50 -31.15 -13.13
CA ASP A 368 -9.09 -31.00 -13.55
C ASP A 368 -8.18 -30.19 -12.59
N GLY A 369 -8.66 -29.76 -11.41
CA GLY A 369 -7.82 -29.26 -10.31
C GLY A 369 -7.21 -27.85 -10.45
N TYR A 370 -7.50 -27.09 -11.51
CA TYR A 370 -6.90 -25.76 -11.73
C TYR A 370 -7.94 -24.63 -11.82
N LEU A 371 -7.73 -23.55 -11.05
CA LEU A 371 -8.48 -22.31 -11.23
C LEU A 371 -7.79 -21.40 -12.25
N SER A 372 -8.59 -20.82 -13.14
CA SER A 372 -8.14 -19.73 -14.01
C SER A 372 -7.83 -18.47 -13.20
N SER A 373 -6.98 -17.59 -13.75
CA SER A 373 -6.69 -16.27 -13.16
C SER A 373 -7.98 -15.48 -12.88
N GLN A 374 -8.97 -15.58 -13.78
CA GLN A 374 -10.26 -14.91 -13.62
C GLN A 374 -11.06 -15.43 -12.42
N GLU A 375 -11.09 -16.74 -12.20
CA GLU A 375 -11.77 -17.34 -11.05
C GLU A 375 -11.07 -16.98 -9.73
N ARG A 376 -9.73 -16.96 -9.70
CA ARG A 376 -8.99 -16.49 -8.52
C ARG A 376 -9.32 -15.03 -8.19
N TRP A 377 -9.45 -14.16 -9.20
CA TRP A 377 -9.91 -12.79 -9.00
C TRP A 377 -11.35 -12.70 -8.49
N LYS A 378 -12.27 -13.58 -8.94
CA LYS A 378 -13.64 -13.68 -8.37
C LYS A 378 -13.60 -13.96 -6.88
N VAL A 379 -12.84 -14.99 -6.51
CA VAL A 379 -12.69 -15.44 -5.12
C VAL A 379 -12.07 -14.33 -4.26
N PHE A 380 -11.00 -13.69 -4.74
CA PHE A 380 -10.35 -12.58 -4.06
C PHE A 380 -11.30 -11.40 -3.82
N LEU A 381 -12.00 -10.94 -4.87
CA LEU A 381 -12.89 -9.78 -4.77
C LEU A 381 -14.06 -10.06 -3.81
N LEU A 382 -14.65 -11.25 -3.88
CA LEU A 382 -15.72 -11.67 -2.97
C LEU A 382 -15.24 -11.68 -1.51
N LEU A 383 -14.08 -12.26 -1.24
CA LEU A 383 -13.49 -12.28 0.11
C LEU A 383 -13.18 -10.86 0.62
N TYR A 384 -12.66 -10.00 -0.25
CA TYR A 384 -12.33 -8.63 0.11
C TYR A 384 -13.60 -7.83 0.44
N GLU A 385 -14.65 -7.94 -0.38
CA GLU A 385 -15.95 -7.33 -0.10
C GLU A 385 -16.55 -7.86 1.20
N MET A 386 -16.43 -9.15 1.47
CA MET A 386 -16.88 -9.73 2.74
C MET A 386 -16.19 -9.13 3.96
N LEU A 387 -14.90 -8.79 3.85
CA LEU A 387 -14.16 -8.08 4.90
C LEU A 387 -14.50 -6.59 5.01
N GLU A 388 -15.00 -5.95 3.96
CA GLU A 388 -15.20 -4.49 3.91
C GLU A 388 -16.66 -4.06 4.07
N GLU A 389 -17.60 -4.76 3.46
CA GLU A 389 -19.00 -4.32 3.29
C GLU A 389 -20.02 -5.17 4.05
N TYR A 390 -19.70 -6.44 4.34
CA TYR A 390 -20.67 -7.41 4.86
C TYR A 390 -20.54 -7.69 6.36
N GLY A 391 -21.59 -8.30 6.92
CA GLY A 391 -21.64 -8.70 8.32
C GLY A 391 -20.68 -9.85 8.65
N THR A 392 -20.25 -9.93 9.91
CA THR A 392 -19.24 -10.90 10.33
C THR A 392 -19.62 -12.37 10.15
N HIS A 393 -20.92 -12.66 10.17
CA HIS A 393 -21.45 -14.01 9.93
C HIS A 393 -21.18 -14.50 8.50
N LEU A 394 -21.09 -13.59 7.52
CA LEU A 394 -20.75 -13.94 6.14
C LEU A 394 -19.26 -14.24 5.96
N VAL A 395 -18.40 -13.51 6.67
CA VAL A 395 -16.96 -13.82 6.72
C VAL A 395 -16.73 -15.21 7.30
N GLU A 396 -17.37 -15.54 8.42
CA GLU A 396 -17.28 -16.87 9.03
C GLU A 396 -17.73 -17.99 8.09
N ALA A 397 -18.81 -17.78 7.33
CA ALA A 397 -19.37 -18.77 6.41
C ALA A 397 -18.51 -18.98 5.15
N ALA A 398 -17.77 -17.97 4.70
CA ALA A 398 -17.06 -18.01 3.42
C ALA A 398 -15.55 -18.21 3.55
N TRP A 399 -14.92 -17.68 4.60
CA TRP A 399 -13.47 -17.46 4.67
C TRP A 399 -12.67 -18.74 4.39
N THR A 400 -12.89 -19.78 5.18
CA THR A 400 -12.09 -21.02 5.13
C THR A 400 -12.14 -21.68 3.75
N HIS A 401 -13.35 -21.79 3.17
CA HIS A 401 -13.55 -22.42 1.87
C HIS A 401 -12.93 -21.59 0.72
N GLN A 402 -13.13 -20.28 0.74
CA GLN A 402 -12.64 -19.41 -0.34
C GLN A 402 -11.11 -19.26 -0.28
N ILE A 403 -10.53 -19.17 0.92
CA ILE A 403 -9.09 -19.14 1.11
C ILE A 403 -8.45 -20.47 0.67
N SER A 404 -9.07 -21.62 0.96
CA SER A 404 -8.53 -22.91 0.50
C SER A 404 -8.50 -23.01 -1.03
N LEU A 405 -9.48 -22.42 -1.73
CA LEU A 405 -9.46 -22.35 -3.21
C LEU A 405 -8.26 -21.54 -3.74
N LEU A 406 -7.90 -20.45 -3.07
CA LEU A 406 -6.71 -19.67 -3.43
C LEU A 406 -5.39 -20.42 -3.13
N TYR A 407 -5.34 -21.21 -2.05
CA TYR A 407 -4.18 -22.03 -1.70
C TYR A 407 -4.00 -23.27 -2.59
N GLN A 408 -5.07 -24.06 -2.79
CA GLN A 408 -5.01 -25.41 -3.36
C GLN A 408 -5.04 -25.45 -4.89
N SER A 409 -5.34 -24.33 -5.55
CA SER A 409 -5.35 -24.25 -7.01
C SER A 409 -3.96 -24.25 -7.66
N TRP A 410 -2.90 -24.59 -6.90
CA TRP A 410 -1.52 -24.68 -7.36
C TRP A 410 -0.98 -26.12 -7.20
N SER A 411 -0.53 -26.71 -8.32
CA SER A 411 0.23 -27.97 -8.32
C SER A 411 1.71 -27.68 -8.56
N LEU A 412 2.57 -28.42 -7.86
CA LEU A 412 4.04 -28.35 -7.87
C LEU A 412 4.67 -28.57 -9.28
N ASN A 413 3.88 -28.97 -10.28
CA ASN A 413 4.38 -29.47 -11.58
C ASN A 413 4.36 -28.47 -12.76
N ASN A 414 3.86 -27.24 -12.61
CA ASN A 414 3.79 -26.29 -13.72
C ASN A 414 4.73 -25.08 -13.52
N CYS A 415 6.03 -25.31 -13.71
CA CYS A 415 6.91 -24.25 -14.22
C CYS A 415 6.59 -24.06 -15.71
N ILE A 416 5.54 -23.30 -16.01
CA ILE A 416 5.31 -22.83 -17.39
C ILE A 416 6.29 -21.69 -17.63
N ASN A 417 7.17 -21.94 -18.61
CA ASN A 417 8.20 -21.05 -19.11
C ASN A 417 7.75 -19.58 -19.23
N GLU A 418 8.67 -18.68 -18.92
CA GLU A 418 8.62 -17.23 -19.06
C GLU A 418 8.43 -16.78 -20.53
N VAL A 419 7.30 -17.09 -21.15
CA VAL A 419 6.93 -16.56 -22.47
C VAL A 419 5.99 -15.38 -22.28
N SER A 420 6.60 -14.19 -22.13
CA SER A 420 6.01 -12.87 -22.37
C SER A 420 4.49 -12.71 -22.12
N HIS A 421 4.01 -13.06 -20.94
CA HIS A 421 2.63 -12.76 -20.53
C HIS A 421 2.57 -11.33 -19.98
N GLU A 422 1.56 -10.56 -20.40
CA GLU A 422 1.30 -9.20 -19.90
C GLU A 422 1.30 -9.17 -18.36
N VAL A 423 1.95 -8.18 -17.75
CA VAL A 423 2.17 -8.04 -16.28
C VAL A 423 0.88 -8.21 -15.45
N TYR A 424 -0.27 -7.90 -16.03
CA TYR A 424 -1.61 -8.13 -15.48
C TYR A 424 -1.93 -9.62 -15.26
N LYS A 425 -1.61 -10.50 -16.22
CA LYS A 425 -1.94 -11.95 -16.14
C LYS A 425 -1.13 -12.63 -15.03
N VAL A 426 0.12 -12.20 -14.87
CA VAL A 426 1.08 -12.69 -13.87
C VAL A 426 0.60 -12.49 -12.42
N GLN A 427 -0.30 -11.53 -12.15
CA GLN A 427 -0.74 -11.17 -10.78
C GLN A 427 -1.41 -12.30 -10.01
N MET A 428 -2.21 -13.15 -10.67
CA MET A 428 -2.91 -14.29 -10.05
C MET A 428 -2.60 -15.61 -10.77
N GLU A 429 -1.58 -15.64 -11.63
CA GLU A 429 -1.09 -16.86 -12.31
C GLU A 429 0.19 -17.40 -11.67
N THR A 430 1.00 -16.54 -11.05
CA THR A 430 2.22 -16.95 -10.35
C THR A 430 1.96 -17.16 -8.86
N ILE A 431 2.71 -18.09 -8.26
CA ILE A 431 2.61 -18.34 -6.81
C ILE A 431 2.94 -17.07 -6.01
N GLU A 432 3.95 -16.30 -6.44
CA GLU A 432 4.37 -15.05 -5.80
C GLU A 432 3.29 -13.98 -5.92
N GLY A 433 2.63 -13.89 -7.07
CA GLY A 433 1.46 -13.03 -7.26
C GLY A 433 0.32 -13.40 -6.32
N ILE A 434 -0.05 -14.68 -6.25
CA ILE A 434 -1.12 -15.18 -5.37
C ILE A 434 -0.82 -14.82 -3.91
N PHE A 435 0.39 -15.12 -3.40
CA PHE A 435 0.76 -14.80 -2.03
C PHE A 435 0.86 -13.29 -1.75
N SER A 436 1.22 -12.49 -2.76
CA SER A 436 1.19 -11.03 -2.68
C SER A 436 -0.23 -10.49 -2.46
N TRP A 437 -1.23 -11.07 -3.12
CA TRP A 437 -2.64 -10.69 -2.94
C TRP A 437 -3.28 -11.33 -1.70
N LEU A 438 -2.91 -12.56 -1.34
CA LEU A 438 -3.33 -13.15 -0.06
C LEU A 438 -2.86 -12.30 1.14
N ALA A 439 -1.66 -11.73 1.07
CA ALA A 439 -1.17 -10.80 2.09
C ALA A 439 -2.10 -9.59 2.29
N VAL A 440 -2.73 -9.07 1.23
CA VAL A 440 -3.73 -7.99 1.31
C VAL A 440 -4.96 -8.43 2.10
N LEU A 441 -5.47 -9.65 1.84
CA LEU A 441 -6.63 -10.19 2.57
C LEU A 441 -6.30 -10.46 4.03
N TRP A 442 -5.13 -11.04 4.32
CA TRP A 442 -4.69 -11.30 5.69
C TRP A 442 -4.48 -10.01 6.46
N GLU A 443 -3.80 -9.02 5.88
CA GLU A 443 -3.61 -7.71 6.51
C GLU A 443 -4.96 -7.07 6.82
N ARG A 444 -5.87 -7.00 5.84
CA ARG A 444 -7.21 -6.44 6.06
C ARG A 444 -7.99 -7.18 7.14
N GLY A 445 -7.84 -8.51 7.22
CA GLY A 445 -8.44 -9.35 8.25
C GLY A 445 -7.83 -9.15 9.64
N PHE A 446 -6.50 -9.03 9.75
CA PHE A 446 -5.80 -8.79 11.02
C PHE A 446 -6.10 -7.40 11.59
N PHE A 447 -6.44 -6.42 10.75
CA PHE A 447 -6.85 -5.08 11.19
C PHE A 447 -8.36 -4.84 11.13
N HIS A 448 -9.16 -5.91 11.06
CA HIS A 448 -10.61 -5.77 11.02
C HIS A 448 -11.19 -5.24 12.34
N GLU A 449 -12.20 -4.36 12.26
CA GLU A 449 -12.83 -3.74 13.43
C GLU A 449 -13.43 -4.77 14.40
N ASN A 450 -14.04 -5.83 13.86
CA ASN A 450 -14.56 -6.93 14.67
C ASN A 450 -13.45 -7.91 15.12
N PRO A 451 -13.25 -8.11 16.44
CA PRO A 451 -12.21 -9.00 16.96
C PRO A 451 -12.41 -10.49 16.64
N GLN A 452 -13.65 -10.94 16.42
CA GLN A 452 -13.93 -12.33 16.00
C GLN A 452 -13.38 -12.62 14.62
N VAL A 453 -13.56 -11.67 13.68
CA VAL A 453 -12.99 -11.76 12.33
C VAL A 453 -11.46 -11.76 12.40
N ARG A 454 -10.86 -10.88 13.21
CA ARG A 454 -9.40 -10.89 13.42
C ARG A 454 -8.91 -12.28 13.87
N CYS A 455 -9.56 -12.86 14.87
CA CYS A 455 -9.20 -14.20 15.36
C CYS A 455 -9.39 -15.29 14.31
N LEU A 456 -10.50 -15.28 13.56
CA LEU A 456 -10.77 -16.24 12.50
C LEU A 456 -9.67 -16.21 11.44
N VAL A 457 -9.30 -15.02 10.97
CA VAL A 457 -8.28 -14.84 9.92
C VAL A 457 -6.90 -15.25 10.42
N MET A 458 -6.52 -14.86 11.64
CA MET A 458 -5.26 -15.29 12.28
C MET A 458 -5.17 -16.81 12.43
N GLN A 459 -6.24 -17.44 12.93
CA GLN A 459 -6.30 -18.89 13.08
C GLN A 459 -6.24 -19.59 11.73
N SER A 460 -6.95 -19.08 10.72
CA SER A 460 -6.93 -19.63 9.36
C SER A 460 -5.53 -19.58 8.74
N PHE A 461 -4.81 -18.47 8.91
CA PHE A 461 -3.43 -18.34 8.43
C PHE A 461 -2.47 -19.29 9.16
N LEU A 462 -2.51 -19.31 10.49
CA LEU A 462 -1.57 -20.08 11.31
C LEU A 462 -1.83 -21.60 11.27
N ASN A 463 -3.09 -22.03 11.13
CA ASN A 463 -3.47 -23.45 11.03
C ASN A 463 -3.29 -24.02 9.61
N THR A 464 -2.78 -23.23 8.67
CA THR A 464 -2.44 -23.76 7.33
C THR A 464 -1.28 -24.74 7.49
N ASP A 465 -1.39 -25.94 6.91
CA ASP A 465 -0.30 -26.93 6.96
C ASP A 465 0.80 -26.56 5.95
N TRP A 466 1.63 -25.61 6.34
CA TRP A 466 2.72 -25.09 5.51
C TRP A 466 3.72 -26.16 5.04
N LYS A 467 3.81 -27.31 5.75
CA LYS A 467 4.67 -28.43 5.36
C LYS A 467 4.12 -29.15 4.13
N GLU A 468 2.81 -29.36 4.06
CA GLU A 468 2.16 -30.03 2.93
C GLU A 468 2.25 -29.22 1.64
N TYR A 469 2.39 -27.89 1.74
CA TYR A 469 2.57 -26.98 0.60
C TYR A 469 4.03 -26.74 0.20
N GLY A 470 5.00 -27.52 0.72
CA GLY A 470 6.41 -27.44 0.32
C GLY A 470 7.04 -26.08 0.61
N THR A 471 7.59 -25.41 -0.41
CA THR A 471 8.28 -24.11 -0.26
C THR A 471 7.33 -22.91 -0.23
N CYS A 472 6.00 -23.11 -0.16
CA CYS A 472 5.02 -22.03 -0.23
C CYS A 472 5.14 -21.03 0.93
N ALA A 473 5.57 -21.46 2.12
CA ALA A 473 5.81 -20.54 3.23
C ALA A 473 6.78 -19.41 2.83
N LEU A 474 7.87 -19.75 2.13
CA LEU A 474 8.88 -18.80 1.63
C LEU A 474 8.33 -17.77 0.65
N LYS A 475 7.17 -18.04 0.04
CA LYS A 475 6.51 -17.15 -0.93
C LYS A 475 5.64 -16.09 -0.25
N VAL A 476 5.36 -16.23 1.05
CA VAL A 476 4.71 -15.18 1.84
C VAL A 476 5.61 -13.93 1.87
N PRO A 477 5.11 -12.74 1.51
CA PRO A 477 5.94 -11.53 1.44
C PRO A 477 6.58 -11.18 2.79
N ARG A 478 7.89 -10.94 2.78
CA ARG A 478 8.65 -10.53 3.98
C ARG A 478 8.11 -9.24 4.60
N SER A 479 7.58 -8.31 3.79
CA SER A 479 6.94 -7.07 4.27
C SER A 479 5.67 -7.34 5.08
N PHE A 480 4.89 -8.35 4.70
CA PHE A 480 3.70 -8.78 5.43
C PHE A 480 4.11 -9.41 6.79
N ILE A 481 5.13 -10.26 6.77
CA ILE A 481 5.63 -10.94 7.98
C ILE A 481 6.17 -9.92 8.98
N LEU A 482 7.08 -9.04 8.56
CA LEU A 482 7.72 -8.05 9.45
C LEU A 482 6.81 -6.88 9.87
N GLY A 483 5.61 -6.77 9.29
CA GLY A 483 4.64 -5.73 9.61
C GLY A 483 3.32 -6.34 10.06
N PRO A 484 2.31 -6.45 9.18
CA PRO A 484 0.97 -6.93 9.51
C PRO A 484 0.89 -8.18 10.39
N LEU A 485 1.67 -9.23 10.12
CA LEU A 485 1.63 -10.45 10.92
C LEU A 485 2.12 -10.23 12.35
N ILE A 486 3.28 -9.59 12.53
CA ILE A 486 3.82 -9.28 13.86
C ILE A 486 2.90 -8.32 14.62
N PHE A 487 2.26 -7.38 13.93
CA PHE A 487 1.31 -6.44 14.55
C PHE A 487 0.02 -7.15 14.95
N GLY A 488 -0.48 -8.06 14.12
CA GLY A 488 -1.58 -8.96 14.46
C GLY A 488 -1.24 -9.80 15.69
N LEU A 489 -0.06 -10.43 15.74
CA LEU A 489 0.42 -11.19 16.90
C LEU A 489 0.63 -10.34 18.17
N ASN A 490 0.65 -9.00 18.04
CA ASN A 490 0.71 -8.09 19.18
C ASN A 490 -0.68 -7.71 19.72
N ASP A 491 -1.76 -8.04 19.01
CA ASP A 491 -3.13 -7.82 19.49
C ASP A 491 -3.51 -8.86 20.56
N VAL A 492 -3.89 -8.37 21.73
CA VAL A 492 -4.30 -9.17 22.89
C VAL A 492 -5.51 -10.07 22.62
N VAL A 493 -6.35 -9.77 21.62
CA VAL A 493 -7.54 -10.56 21.29
C VAL A 493 -7.20 -12.03 20.95
N HIS A 494 -6.01 -12.26 20.37
CA HIS A 494 -5.56 -13.58 19.96
C HIS A 494 -5.07 -14.45 21.12
N HIS A 495 -4.82 -13.84 22.29
CA HIS A 495 -4.09 -14.46 23.40
C HIS A 495 -4.97 -14.66 24.65
N LYS A 496 -6.18 -15.18 24.47
CA LYS A 496 -7.17 -15.33 25.56
C LYS A 496 -6.65 -16.11 26.77
N ASP A 497 -5.82 -17.11 26.54
CA ASP A 497 -5.29 -18.00 27.59
C ASP A 497 -3.93 -17.55 28.15
N PHE A 498 -3.37 -16.46 27.64
CA PHE A 498 -2.03 -16.01 28.00
C PHE A 498 -1.95 -15.51 29.45
N GLY A 499 -1.00 -16.05 30.21
CA GLY A 499 -0.75 -15.72 31.61
C GLY A 499 -1.69 -16.41 32.59
N VAL A 500 -2.67 -17.19 32.11
CA VAL A 500 -3.58 -17.96 32.96
C VAL A 500 -2.78 -19.04 33.69
N LYS A 501 -2.89 -19.09 35.02
CA LYS A 501 -2.12 -19.99 35.89
C LYS A 501 -0.58 -19.86 35.74
N GLY A 502 -0.08 -18.72 35.28
CA GLY A 502 1.35 -18.48 35.09
C GLY A 502 1.94 -19.10 33.82
N VAL A 503 1.10 -19.60 32.90
CA VAL A 503 1.52 -20.11 31.59
C VAL A 503 1.56 -18.95 30.60
N TYR A 504 2.74 -18.59 30.10
CA TYR A 504 2.90 -17.48 29.12
C TYR A 504 3.04 -17.99 27.68
N THR A 505 2.41 -19.11 27.36
CA THR A 505 2.18 -19.53 25.98
C THR A 505 0.69 -19.49 25.68
N SER A 506 0.33 -19.44 24.40
CA SER A 506 -1.03 -19.59 23.90
C SER A 506 -0.98 -20.35 22.59
N LYS A 507 -2.09 -20.97 22.18
CA LYS A 507 -2.17 -21.71 20.92
C LYS A 507 -1.67 -20.89 19.71
N VAL A 508 -2.02 -19.60 19.67
CA VAL A 508 -1.54 -18.67 18.63
C VAL A 508 -0.02 -18.50 18.64
N ILE A 509 0.63 -18.48 19.82
CA ILE A 509 2.10 -18.40 19.91
C ILE A 509 2.72 -19.68 19.37
N GLU A 510 2.15 -20.84 19.71
CA GLU A 510 2.63 -22.15 19.22
C GLU A 510 2.49 -22.28 17.71
N ASP A 511 1.35 -21.89 17.15
CA ASP A 511 1.11 -21.98 15.71
C ASP A 511 1.95 -20.95 14.94
N ALA A 512 2.14 -19.74 15.49
CA ALA A 512 3.08 -18.76 14.94
C ALA A 512 4.52 -19.27 14.97
N THR A 513 4.95 -19.87 16.08
CA THR A 513 6.27 -20.53 16.19
C THR A 513 6.45 -21.53 15.04
N HIS A 514 5.48 -22.41 14.80
CA HIS A 514 5.54 -23.37 13.71
C HIS A 514 5.67 -22.69 12.33
N PHE A 515 4.88 -21.65 12.04
CA PHE A 515 4.99 -20.90 10.78
C PHE A 515 6.39 -20.29 10.60
N PHE A 516 6.94 -19.63 11.62
CA PHE A 516 8.26 -18.98 11.53
C PHE A 516 9.40 -19.98 11.35
N TYR A 517 9.29 -21.18 11.92
CA TYR A 517 10.19 -22.30 11.61
C TYR A 517 10.09 -22.68 10.14
N GLU A 518 8.89 -22.99 9.63
CA GLU A 518 8.71 -23.40 8.23
C GLU A 518 9.14 -22.30 7.23
N TYR A 519 8.95 -21.03 7.58
CA TYR A 519 9.40 -19.91 6.76
C TYR A 519 10.92 -19.80 6.66
N SER A 520 11.67 -20.23 7.69
CA SER A 520 13.12 -20.00 7.79
C SER A 520 13.96 -21.27 7.71
N CYS A 521 13.33 -22.46 7.73
CA CYS A 521 14.02 -23.74 7.80
C CYS A 521 14.94 -24.01 6.59
N GLN A 522 14.65 -23.37 5.45
CA GLN A 522 15.44 -23.48 4.21
C GLN A 522 16.45 -22.35 4.03
N PHE A 523 16.49 -21.36 4.93
CA PHE A 523 17.46 -20.27 4.86
C PHE A 523 18.87 -20.75 5.18
N SER A 524 19.84 -20.20 4.46
CA SER A 524 21.24 -20.23 4.86
C SER A 524 21.44 -19.54 6.22
N GLN A 525 22.56 -19.80 6.88
CA GLN A 525 22.85 -19.19 8.19
C GLN A 525 22.86 -17.65 8.12
N SER A 526 23.39 -17.06 7.04
CA SER A 526 23.40 -15.60 6.86
C SER A 526 22.00 -15.04 6.63
N GLU A 527 21.18 -15.68 5.79
CA GLU A 527 19.79 -15.24 5.56
C GLU A 527 18.95 -15.32 6.83
N ARG A 528 19.18 -16.37 7.63
CA ARG A 528 18.51 -16.55 8.92
C ARG A 528 18.92 -15.49 9.92
N ALA A 529 20.21 -15.19 10.03
CA ALA A 529 20.70 -14.10 10.87
C ALA A 529 20.10 -12.74 10.45
N ASP A 530 20.09 -12.43 9.15
CA ASP A 530 19.51 -11.19 8.61
C ASP A 530 17.98 -11.12 8.85
N PHE A 531 17.28 -12.26 8.77
CA PHE A 531 15.84 -12.35 9.06
C PHE A 531 15.53 -12.16 10.55
N VAL A 532 16.25 -12.86 11.44
CA VAL A 532 16.10 -12.74 12.89
C VAL A 532 16.45 -11.33 13.37
N TRP A 533 17.51 -10.72 12.82
CA TRP A 533 17.83 -9.32 13.07
C TRP A 533 16.66 -8.39 12.69
N SER A 534 16.03 -8.65 11.54
CA SER A 534 14.88 -7.86 11.09
C SER A 534 13.67 -8.02 12.02
N LEU A 535 13.40 -9.24 12.49
CA LEU A 535 12.32 -9.53 13.46
C LEU A 535 12.58 -8.84 14.80
N ALA A 536 13.76 -9.01 15.38
CA ALA A 536 14.14 -8.37 16.63
C ALA A 536 14.09 -6.84 16.54
N SER A 537 14.49 -6.28 15.40
CA SER A 537 14.45 -4.84 15.14
C SER A 537 13.04 -4.25 15.09
N VAL A 538 11.98 -5.06 14.92
CA VAL A 538 10.59 -4.57 15.02
C VAL A 538 10.32 -4.02 16.43
N ALA A 539 10.89 -4.63 17.48
CA ALA A 539 10.75 -4.15 18.85
C ALA A 539 11.29 -2.73 19.07
N LYS A 540 12.28 -2.30 18.26
CA LYS A 540 12.83 -0.94 18.30
C LYS A 540 11.84 0.11 17.78
N LYS A 541 10.98 -0.27 16.82
CA LYS A 541 10.05 0.62 16.13
C LYS A 541 8.68 0.68 16.80
N GLU A 542 8.23 -0.45 17.35
CA GLU A 542 6.86 -0.61 17.83
C GLU A 542 6.79 -0.92 19.33
N SER A 543 5.66 -0.56 19.95
CA SER A 543 5.37 -0.94 21.33
C SER A 543 4.70 -2.31 21.39
N PHE A 544 5.24 -3.21 22.20
CA PHE A 544 4.69 -4.56 22.38
C PHE A 544 3.95 -4.70 23.70
N GLY A 545 2.78 -5.34 23.66
CA GLY A 545 2.12 -5.85 24.85
C GLY A 545 2.83 -7.11 25.38
N ARG A 546 2.42 -7.59 26.56
CA ARG A 546 3.05 -8.77 27.20
C ARG A 546 3.00 -10.01 26.31
N ALA A 547 1.81 -10.32 25.77
CA ALA A 547 1.60 -11.48 24.91
C ALA A 547 2.34 -11.33 23.57
N GLY A 548 2.27 -10.14 22.95
CA GLY A 548 2.97 -9.84 21.70
C GLY A 548 4.49 -9.94 21.80
N LEU A 549 5.10 -9.40 22.87
CA LEU A 549 6.55 -9.50 23.07
C LEU A 549 6.97 -10.97 23.29
N MET A 550 6.15 -11.76 23.99
CA MET A 550 6.39 -13.19 24.15
C MET A 550 6.26 -13.93 22.82
N ALA A 551 5.21 -13.65 22.04
CA ALA A 551 5.04 -14.20 20.70
C ALA A 551 6.25 -13.90 19.82
N LEU A 552 6.70 -12.63 19.80
CA LEU A 552 7.90 -12.22 19.08
C LEU A 552 9.14 -13.01 19.52
N ALA A 553 9.36 -13.17 20.83
CA ALA A 553 10.50 -13.92 21.35
C ALA A 553 10.50 -15.39 20.91
N PHE A 554 9.34 -16.06 20.97
CA PHE A 554 9.17 -17.42 20.47
C PHE A 554 9.37 -17.51 18.94
N CYS A 555 8.82 -16.57 18.17
CA CYS A 555 9.04 -16.51 16.72
C CYS A 555 10.51 -16.28 16.36
N ILE A 556 11.23 -15.43 17.11
CA ILE A 556 12.68 -15.19 16.97
C ILE A 556 13.47 -16.47 17.21
N ALA A 557 13.20 -17.18 18.31
CA ALA A 557 13.86 -18.45 18.63
C ALA A 557 13.60 -19.51 17.56
N SER A 558 12.34 -19.63 17.15
CA SER A 558 11.93 -20.59 16.12
C SER A 558 12.54 -20.31 14.76
N ALA A 559 12.59 -19.03 14.38
CA ALA A 559 13.20 -18.59 13.14
C ALA A 559 14.72 -18.76 13.13
N ALA A 560 15.37 -18.95 14.28
CA ALA A 560 16.80 -19.17 14.40
C ALA A 560 17.20 -20.65 14.23
N CYS A 561 16.28 -21.59 14.50
CA CYS A 561 16.54 -23.02 14.49
C CYS A 561 17.07 -23.55 13.14
N GLN A 562 17.97 -24.52 13.19
CA GLN A 562 18.44 -25.28 12.01
C GLN A 562 17.49 -26.45 11.72
N CYS A 563 17.29 -26.76 10.43
CA CYS A 563 16.54 -27.94 10.02
C CYS A 563 17.48 -29.16 10.03
N ASP A 564 17.39 -30.02 11.05
CA ASP A 564 18.18 -31.26 11.16
C ASP A 564 17.67 -32.34 10.19
N THR A 565 17.83 -32.13 8.87
CA THR A 565 17.45 -33.12 7.86
C THR A 565 18.56 -34.12 7.49
N GLN A 566 19.58 -34.29 8.34
CA GLN A 566 20.64 -35.29 8.14
C GLN A 566 20.70 -36.47 9.12
N ASN A 567 19.76 -36.59 10.07
CA ASN A 567 19.76 -37.75 11.00
C ASN A 567 18.82 -38.90 10.62
N GLY A 568 18.39 -38.98 9.34
CA GLY A 568 17.36 -39.93 8.91
C GLY A 568 17.56 -40.57 7.55
N ARG A 569 18.78 -40.82 7.07
CA ARG A 569 19.01 -41.76 5.96
C ARG A 569 20.44 -42.28 5.97
N GLY A 570 20.62 -43.44 6.60
CA GLY A 570 21.79 -44.27 6.34
C GLY A 570 21.84 -44.68 4.87
N LYS A 571 22.66 -43.99 4.08
CA LYS A 571 23.22 -44.50 2.83
C LYS A 571 24.66 -44.04 2.73
N HIS A 572 25.56 -45.00 2.93
CA HIS A 572 26.94 -44.91 2.49
C HIS A 572 26.97 -44.44 1.03
N TYR A 573 27.49 -43.23 0.79
CA TYR A 573 28.08 -42.87 -0.49
C TYR A 573 29.52 -42.48 -0.24
N THR A 574 30.39 -43.17 -0.95
CA THR A 574 31.84 -43.10 -0.93
C THR A 574 32.34 -41.70 -1.23
N ALA A 575 33.38 -41.30 -0.51
CA ALA A 575 34.15 -40.09 -0.73
C ALA A 575 34.45 -39.89 -2.22
N SER A 576 33.98 -38.78 -2.77
CA SER A 576 34.49 -38.19 -4.00
C SER A 576 34.73 -36.71 -3.71
N GLU A 577 35.98 -36.33 -3.89
CA GLU A 577 36.53 -35.00 -3.72
C GLU A 577 35.77 -33.98 -4.56
N PHE A 578 35.01 -33.11 -3.90
CA PHE A 578 34.70 -31.78 -4.42
C PHE A 578 35.03 -30.77 -3.32
N SER A 579 36.26 -30.28 -3.42
CA SER A 579 36.71 -29.05 -2.77
C SER A 579 36.00 -27.86 -3.41
N GLY A 580 35.38 -27.02 -2.57
CA GLY A 580 35.11 -25.61 -2.88
C GLY A 580 33.64 -25.25 -2.98
N GLU A 581 33.06 -24.89 -1.83
CA GLU A 581 32.24 -23.67 -1.70
C GLU A 581 32.27 -23.25 -0.24
N SER A 582 32.85 -22.08 0.01
CA SER A 582 33.03 -21.49 1.33
C SER A 582 31.68 -21.16 1.95
N SER A 583 31.36 -21.77 3.09
CA SER A 583 30.36 -21.28 4.03
C SER A 583 30.67 -19.81 4.32
N GLN A 584 29.87 -18.87 3.79
CA GLN A 584 29.97 -17.46 4.19
C GLN A 584 29.44 -17.35 5.61
N GLU A 585 30.36 -17.49 6.57
CA GLU A 585 30.14 -17.24 7.99
C GLU A 585 29.67 -15.80 8.22
N VAL A 586 28.84 -15.60 9.25
CA VAL A 586 28.33 -14.29 9.64
C VAL A 586 29.51 -13.36 9.95
N THR A 587 29.66 -12.30 9.16
CA THR A 587 30.73 -11.31 9.36
C THR A 587 30.61 -10.64 10.74
N PRO A 588 31.71 -10.32 11.44
CA PRO A 588 31.69 -9.75 12.79
C PRO A 588 30.83 -8.48 12.97
N SER A 589 30.70 -7.64 11.94
CA SER A 589 29.83 -6.46 11.96
C SER A 589 28.33 -6.82 12.07
N ARG A 590 27.90 -7.89 11.40
CA ARG A 590 26.51 -8.39 11.47
C ARG A 590 26.17 -9.02 12.82
N ALA A 591 27.15 -9.62 13.49
CA ALA A 591 26.94 -10.19 14.83
C ALA A 591 26.65 -9.11 15.88
N SER A 592 27.32 -7.95 15.78
CA SER A 592 27.05 -6.78 16.63
C SER A 592 25.61 -6.30 16.51
N ASP A 593 25.15 -6.06 15.28
CA ASP A 593 23.79 -5.55 15.01
C ASP A 593 22.72 -6.54 15.47
N LEU A 594 22.96 -7.84 15.29
CA LEU A 594 22.07 -8.92 15.76
C LEU A 594 21.98 -8.97 17.28
N LEU A 595 23.11 -8.96 17.99
CA LEU A 595 23.13 -8.98 19.45
C LEU A 595 22.50 -7.73 20.05
N ASP A 596 22.72 -6.55 19.46
CA ASP A 596 22.07 -5.31 19.89
C ASP A 596 20.54 -5.38 19.71
N ALA A 597 20.07 -5.87 18.55
CA ALA A 597 18.64 -6.05 18.30
C ALA A 597 18.00 -7.06 19.28
N LEU A 598 18.66 -8.19 19.54
CA LEU A 598 18.20 -9.21 20.48
C LEU A 598 18.23 -8.70 21.94
N GLY A 599 19.29 -8.00 22.33
CA GLY A 599 19.41 -7.39 23.65
C GLY A 599 18.27 -6.40 23.92
N PHE A 600 17.88 -5.63 22.91
CA PHE A 600 16.76 -4.70 23.01
C PHE A 600 15.41 -5.41 23.31
N VAL A 601 15.17 -6.61 22.77
CA VAL A 601 13.98 -7.42 23.10
C VAL A 601 13.97 -7.80 24.59
N ILE A 602 15.12 -8.19 25.14
CA ILE A 602 15.25 -8.49 26.57
C ILE A 602 15.01 -7.23 27.41
N GLU A 603 15.59 -6.09 27.04
CA GLU A 603 15.37 -4.81 27.74
C GLU A 603 13.89 -4.43 27.81
N ARG A 604 13.14 -4.62 26.70
CA ARG A 604 11.69 -4.38 26.69
C ARG A 604 10.94 -5.25 27.70
N SER A 605 11.39 -6.48 27.93
CA SER A 605 10.76 -7.37 28.91
C SER A 605 10.89 -6.87 30.35
N LYS A 606 11.93 -6.08 30.66
CA LYS A 606 12.21 -5.57 32.03
C LYS A 606 11.17 -4.58 32.52
N GLN A 607 10.40 -3.98 31.62
CA GLN A 607 9.25 -3.13 31.98
C GLN A 607 8.15 -3.92 32.71
N HIS A 608 8.20 -5.25 32.68
CA HIS A 608 7.27 -6.13 33.37
C HIS A 608 7.86 -6.71 34.67
N PHE A 609 7.10 -6.64 35.75
CA PHE A 609 7.54 -7.07 37.09
C PHE A 609 7.65 -8.58 37.29
N ASN A 610 6.97 -9.39 36.47
CA ASN A 610 6.90 -10.84 36.70
C ASN A 610 8.21 -11.55 36.27
N PRO A 611 8.94 -12.21 37.18
CA PRO A 611 10.23 -12.82 36.86
C PRO A 611 10.10 -14.02 35.90
N ASN A 612 9.07 -14.85 36.03
CA ASN A 612 8.88 -16.02 35.15
C ASN A 612 8.61 -15.60 33.70
N TYR A 613 7.91 -14.47 33.51
CA TYR A 613 7.72 -13.88 32.19
C TYR A 613 9.05 -13.40 31.59
N ARG A 614 9.84 -12.63 32.35
CA ARG A 614 11.15 -12.12 31.89
C ARG A 614 12.13 -13.26 31.60
N LEU A 615 12.09 -14.31 32.41
CA LEU A 615 12.89 -15.51 32.25
C LEU A 615 12.62 -16.15 30.88
N GLN A 616 11.34 -16.38 30.55
CA GLN A 616 10.98 -17.02 29.28
C GLN A 616 11.35 -16.17 28.06
N VAL A 617 11.14 -14.84 28.09
CA VAL A 617 11.60 -13.97 27.01
C VAL A 617 13.11 -14.06 26.85
N SER A 618 13.86 -13.99 27.96
CA SER A 618 15.33 -14.08 27.96
C SER A 618 15.81 -15.44 27.43
N GLU A 619 15.15 -16.53 27.82
CA GLU A 619 15.45 -17.88 27.37
C GLU A 619 15.35 -18.01 25.85
N GLN A 620 14.23 -17.55 25.26
CA GLN A 620 14.01 -17.63 23.82
C GLN A 620 15.03 -16.79 23.05
N VAL A 621 15.32 -15.58 23.53
CA VAL A 621 16.31 -14.69 22.89
C VAL A 621 17.72 -15.27 22.95
N ILE A 622 18.13 -15.87 24.08
CA ILE A 622 19.45 -16.50 24.19
C ILE A 622 19.53 -17.76 23.31
N LYS A 623 18.46 -18.58 23.24
CA LYS A 623 18.40 -19.71 22.30
C LYS A 623 18.64 -19.28 20.85
N ALA A 624 18.00 -18.18 20.44
CA ALA A 624 18.20 -17.62 19.10
C ALA A 624 19.64 -17.15 18.87
N ALA A 625 20.20 -16.39 19.82
CA ALA A 625 21.58 -15.91 19.76
C ALA A 625 22.59 -17.07 19.67
N ALA A 626 22.42 -18.08 20.53
CA ALA A 626 23.29 -19.25 20.60
C ALA A 626 23.24 -20.10 19.32
N SER A 627 22.09 -20.17 18.65
CA SER A 627 21.93 -20.92 17.40
C SER A 627 22.58 -20.25 16.19
N LEU A 628 22.64 -18.91 16.17
CA LEU A 628 23.10 -18.14 15.02
C LEU A 628 24.55 -17.66 15.13
N ILE A 629 25.03 -17.41 16.34
CA ILE A 629 26.30 -16.75 16.61
C ILE A 629 27.27 -17.71 17.27
N ASN A 630 28.39 -17.97 16.61
CA ASN A 630 29.52 -18.62 17.23
C ASN A 630 30.35 -17.56 18.01
N ILE A 631 30.48 -17.76 19.32
CA ILE A 631 31.12 -16.77 20.21
C ILE A 631 32.60 -16.54 19.91
N ASN A 632 33.29 -17.52 19.30
CA ASN A 632 34.72 -17.41 18.99
C ASN A 632 35.03 -16.35 17.94
N TYR A 633 34.00 -15.95 17.17
CA TYR A 633 34.12 -14.93 16.11
C TYR A 633 33.57 -13.56 16.54
N VAL A 634 33.17 -13.41 17.79
CA VAL A 634 32.66 -12.15 18.35
C VAL A 634 33.64 -11.62 19.40
N SER A 635 33.85 -10.30 19.43
CA SER A 635 34.67 -9.69 20.47
C SER A 635 34.03 -9.90 21.85
N LEU A 636 34.86 -10.12 22.87
CA LEU A 636 34.41 -10.28 24.25
C LEU A 636 33.51 -9.11 24.70
N GLU A 637 33.87 -7.86 24.37
CA GLU A 637 33.11 -6.65 24.69
C GLU A 637 31.65 -6.72 24.22
N LEU A 638 31.41 -7.02 22.93
CA LEU A 638 30.06 -7.19 22.39
C LEU A 638 29.22 -8.24 23.14
N PHE A 639 29.85 -9.35 23.52
CA PHE A 639 29.17 -10.39 24.30
C PHE A 639 28.84 -9.94 25.72
N LEU A 640 29.79 -9.28 26.40
CA LEU A 640 29.58 -8.70 27.73
C LEU A 640 28.41 -7.70 27.73
N HIS A 641 28.34 -6.84 26.70
CA HIS A 641 27.23 -5.92 26.50
C HIS A 641 25.90 -6.62 26.33
N PHE A 642 25.82 -7.63 25.46
CA PHE A 642 24.60 -8.41 25.27
C PHE A 642 24.13 -9.09 26.56
N LEU A 643 25.03 -9.80 27.25
CA LEU A 643 24.68 -10.48 28.50
C LEU A 643 24.24 -9.50 29.59
N SER A 644 24.76 -8.26 29.59
CA SER A 644 24.31 -7.24 30.54
C SER A 644 22.82 -6.91 30.41
N ALA A 645 22.21 -7.17 29.24
CA ALA A 645 20.78 -7.03 29.06
C ALA A 645 19.97 -8.12 29.78
N VAL A 646 20.51 -9.34 29.95
CA VAL A 646 19.84 -10.42 30.67
C VAL A 646 19.78 -10.10 32.17
N PRO A 647 18.63 -10.24 32.86
CA PRO A 647 18.56 -10.07 34.31
C PRO A 647 19.52 -11.02 35.05
N ARG A 648 20.23 -10.51 36.06
CA ARG A 648 21.31 -11.24 36.75
C ARG A 648 20.79 -12.50 37.44
N GLU A 649 19.58 -12.43 37.99
CA GLU A 649 18.94 -13.56 38.70
C GLU A 649 18.79 -14.83 37.86
N PHE A 650 18.89 -14.74 36.52
CA PHE A 650 18.74 -15.89 35.62
C PHE A 650 20.07 -16.53 35.24
N THR A 651 21.20 -15.82 35.35
CA THR A 651 22.52 -16.31 34.95
C THR A 651 23.46 -16.56 36.12
N ASP A 652 23.24 -15.87 37.25
CA ASP A 652 24.06 -16.04 38.46
C ASP A 652 23.89 -17.45 39.07
N CYS A 653 24.63 -17.79 40.12
CA CYS A 653 24.59 -19.10 40.75
C CYS A 653 23.16 -19.51 41.14
N GLY A 654 22.69 -20.66 40.63
CA GLY A 654 21.32 -21.15 40.82
C GLY A 654 20.28 -20.60 39.82
N GLY A 655 20.70 -19.75 38.88
CA GLY A 655 19.86 -19.23 37.81
C GLY A 655 19.59 -20.26 36.70
N GLN A 656 18.36 -20.25 36.17
CA GLN A 656 17.89 -21.26 35.20
C GLN A 656 18.52 -21.14 33.80
N LEU A 657 19.10 -19.98 33.44
CA LEU A 657 19.75 -19.76 32.15
C LEU A 657 21.28 -19.90 32.21
N ARG A 658 21.84 -20.20 33.40
CA ARG A 658 23.29 -20.33 33.58
C ARG A 658 23.88 -21.41 32.68
N GLU A 659 23.28 -22.60 32.66
CA GLU A 659 23.74 -23.72 31.83
C GLU A 659 23.65 -23.41 30.34
N LEU A 660 22.56 -22.78 29.89
CA LEU A 660 22.36 -22.38 28.49
C LEU A 660 23.48 -21.44 28.02
N VAL A 661 23.81 -20.42 28.83
CA VAL A 661 24.89 -19.47 28.51
C VAL A 661 26.26 -20.16 28.54
N LEU A 662 26.48 -21.09 29.46
CA LEU A 662 27.72 -21.88 29.53
C LEU A 662 27.90 -22.80 28.33
N CYS A 663 26.84 -23.50 27.89
CA CYS A 663 26.87 -24.32 26.68
C CYS A 663 27.20 -23.49 25.45
N TRP A 664 26.64 -22.27 25.34
CA TRP A 664 26.96 -21.35 24.25
C TRP A 664 28.42 -20.89 24.29
N LEU A 665 28.93 -20.53 25.47
CA LEU A 665 30.32 -20.11 25.67
C LEU A 665 31.35 -21.20 25.32
N THR A 666 31.01 -22.46 25.63
CA THR A 666 31.93 -23.62 25.50
C THR A 666 31.69 -24.45 24.24
N GLN A 667 30.67 -24.12 23.44
CA GLN A 667 30.22 -24.87 22.26
C GLN A 667 29.99 -26.36 22.52
N ARG A 668 29.44 -26.67 23.69
CA ARG A 668 29.24 -28.04 24.17
C ARG A 668 27.82 -28.51 23.83
N ASN A 669 27.68 -29.69 23.22
CA ASN A 669 26.37 -30.30 22.97
C ASN A 669 25.70 -30.75 24.28
N GLU A 670 24.38 -30.63 24.35
CA GLU A 670 23.55 -31.10 25.47
C GLU A 670 23.83 -32.60 25.72
N GLY A 671 24.42 -32.92 26.88
CA GLY A 671 24.65 -34.31 27.32
C GLY A 671 26.06 -34.68 27.78
N SER A 672 27.07 -33.79 27.70
CA SER A 672 28.39 -34.10 28.26
C SER A 672 28.53 -33.64 29.72
N ILE A 673 28.84 -34.60 30.59
CA ILE A 673 29.00 -34.44 32.04
C ILE A 673 30.02 -33.32 32.36
N LEU A 674 29.71 -32.55 33.41
CA LEU A 674 30.55 -31.53 34.04
C LEU A 674 31.96 -32.11 34.29
N GLY A 675 32.89 -31.79 33.39
CA GLY A 675 34.23 -32.37 33.36
C GLY A 675 35.18 -31.35 32.75
N SER A 676 36.08 -30.85 33.60
CA SER A 676 37.14 -29.84 33.46
C SER A 676 37.05 -28.86 32.28
N PHE A 677 36.94 -27.58 32.61
CA PHE A 677 37.23 -26.47 31.70
C PHE A 677 38.64 -26.60 31.12
N ASN A 678 38.74 -26.55 29.79
CA ASN A 678 40.03 -26.53 29.12
C ASN A 678 40.45 -25.07 28.92
N VAL A 679 41.53 -24.64 29.59
CA VAL A 679 42.09 -23.27 29.54
C VAL A 679 42.54 -22.86 28.13
N GLU A 680 42.54 -23.81 27.19
CA GLU A 680 42.89 -23.59 25.79
C GLU A 680 41.82 -22.87 24.97
N ASP A 681 40.58 -22.79 25.46
CA ASP A 681 39.46 -22.12 24.79
C ASP A 681 39.70 -20.61 24.63
N LEU A 682 39.51 -20.10 23.40
CA LEU A 682 39.87 -18.74 22.99
C LEU A 682 39.11 -17.69 23.83
N THR A 683 37.86 -17.97 24.15
CA THR A 683 36.96 -17.13 24.95
C THR A 683 37.46 -16.98 26.38
N VAL A 684 37.96 -18.06 26.99
CA VAL A 684 38.52 -18.06 28.35
C VAL A 684 39.84 -17.29 28.40
N LYS A 685 40.72 -17.45 27.40
CA LYS A 685 41.96 -16.67 27.27
C LYS A 685 41.68 -15.17 27.14
N ASN A 686 40.69 -14.79 26.34
CA ASN A 686 40.28 -13.39 26.19
C ASN A 686 39.71 -12.83 27.51
N LEU A 687 38.96 -13.63 28.26
CA LEU A 687 38.39 -13.21 29.55
C LEU A 687 39.46 -13.02 30.64
N VAL A 688 40.46 -13.91 30.68
CA VAL A 688 41.60 -13.82 31.61
C VAL A 688 42.52 -12.64 31.26
N SER A 689 42.72 -12.35 29.98
CA SER A 689 43.57 -11.24 29.51
C SER A 689 42.86 -9.88 29.45
N PHE A 690 41.55 -9.84 29.69
CA PHE A 690 40.75 -8.62 29.64
C PHE A 690 41.25 -7.51 30.58
N PRO A 691 41.53 -7.73 31.88
CA PRO A 691 41.96 -6.66 32.78
C PRO A 691 43.22 -5.94 32.27
N MET A 692 44.21 -6.69 31.77
CA MET A 692 45.44 -6.13 31.23
C MET A 692 45.22 -5.38 29.90
N SER A 693 44.35 -5.91 29.04
CA SER A 693 44.01 -5.28 27.76
C SER A 693 43.23 -3.98 27.97
N PHE A 694 42.27 -3.98 28.90
CA PHE A 694 41.47 -2.83 29.30
C PHE A 694 42.34 -1.70 29.85
N LEU A 695 43.29 -2.02 30.73
CA LEU A 695 44.26 -1.04 31.24
C LEU A 695 45.12 -0.49 30.09
N LYS A 696 45.74 -1.35 29.27
CA LYS A 696 46.64 -0.92 28.17
C LYS A 696 45.97 -0.01 27.14
N GLN A 697 44.70 -0.24 26.79
CA GLN A 697 43.97 0.60 25.83
C GLN A 697 43.67 2.01 26.36
N LYS A 698 43.53 2.18 27.69
CA LYS A 698 43.25 3.47 28.32
C LYS A 698 44.51 4.28 28.63
N TYR A 699 45.70 3.68 28.57
CA TYR A 699 46.98 4.36 28.66
C TYR A 699 47.51 4.80 27.28
N SER A 700 47.23 6.06 26.89
CA SER A 700 47.96 6.72 25.79
C SER A 700 49.17 7.47 26.37
N PRO A 701 50.41 7.18 25.93
CA PRO A 701 51.62 7.74 26.54
C PRO A 701 51.86 9.23 26.26
N LYS A 702 50.91 9.96 25.64
CA LYS A 702 51.13 11.31 25.11
C LYS A 702 50.28 12.43 25.74
N GLU A 703 49.34 12.14 26.65
CA GLU A 703 48.54 13.17 27.32
C GLU A 703 48.45 12.94 28.84
N PRO A 704 48.45 14.00 29.68
CA PRO A 704 48.17 13.87 31.10
C PRO A 704 46.70 13.46 31.29
N LEU A 705 46.49 12.21 31.72
CA LEU A 705 45.16 11.63 31.93
C LEU A 705 44.51 12.22 33.20
N SER A 706 43.44 12.99 33.03
CA SER A 706 42.46 13.27 34.07
C SER A 706 41.21 12.46 33.78
N PHE A 707 40.83 11.56 34.71
CA PHE A 707 39.57 10.83 34.65
C PHE A 707 38.54 11.59 35.48
N ASP A 708 37.34 11.77 34.93
CA ASP A 708 36.23 12.34 35.67
C ASP A 708 35.37 11.23 36.32
N ASP A 709 34.31 11.64 37.02
CA ASP A 709 33.40 10.71 37.68
C ASP A 709 32.63 9.85 36.65
N GLU A 710 32.38 10.36 35.43
CA GLU A 710 31.70 9.62 34.37
C GLU A 710 32.58 8.49 33.81
N ASP A 711 33.88 8.74 33.64
CA ASP A 711 34.88 7.74 33.28
C ASP A 711 34.95 6.62 34.32
N LEU A 712 34.99 6.98 35.61
CA LEU A 712 35.05 6.01 36.71
C LEU A 712 33.78 5.16 36.78
N ASP A 713 32.60 5.75 36.55
CA ASP A 713 31.33 5.03 36.49
C ASP A 713 31.26 4.09 35.28
N ALA A 714 31.74 4.52 34.11
CA ALA A 714 31.84 3.68 32.93
C ALA A 714 32.76 2.47 33.18
N TRP A 715 33.90 2.68 33.84
CA TRP A 715 34.83 1.61 34.19
C TRP A 715 34.24 0.63 35.18
N LYS A 716 33.52 1.14 36.18
CA LYS A 716 32.81 0.30 37.16
C LYS A 716 31.77 -0.58 36.47
N ILE A 717 31.01 -0.04 35.53
CA ILE A 717 30.02 -0.81 34.75
C ILE A 717 30.72 -1.91 33.95
N GLU A 718 31.83 -1.59 33.29
CA GLU A 718 32.55 -2.55 32.45
C GLU A 718 33.20 -3.67 33.29
N ALA A 719 33.82 -3.31 34.43
CA ALA A 719 34.34 -4.28 35.39
C ALA A 719 33.24 -5.20 35.94
N GLN A 720 32.03 -4.68 36.17
CA GLN A 720 30.89 -5.48 36.60
C GLN A 720 30.41 -6.45 35.53
N ARG A 721 30.41 -6.04 34.24
CA ARG A 721 30.07 -6.94 33.12
C ARG A 721 31.09 -8.07 33.00
N TRP A 722 32.38 -7.73 33.05
CA TRP A 722 33.45 -8.72 33.03
C TRP A 722 33.34 -9.70 34.19
N ALA A 723 33.20 -9.21 35.43
CA ALA A 723 33.09 -10.04 36.61
C ALA A 723 31.90 -11.01 36.52
N ARG A 724 30.76 -10.56 36.01
CA ARG A 724 29.59 -11.41 35.80
C ARG A 724 29.92 -12.63 34.95
N VAL A 725 30.57 -12.44 33.79
CA VAL A 725 30.93 -13.56 32.90
C VAL A 725 32.04 -14.42 33.48
N LEU A 726 32.98 -13.82 34.22
CA LEU A 726 34.02 -14.56 34.92
C LEU A 726 33.43 -15.56 35.93
N PHE A 727 32.46 -15.14 36.73
CA PHE A 727 31.77 -16.01 37.70
C PHE A 727 30.78 -17.00 37.07
N LEU A 728 30.49 -16.87 35.76
CA LEU A 728 29.83 -17.96 35.03
C LEU A 728 30.80 -19.12 34.82
N ILE A 729 32.05 -18.83 34.40
CA ILE A 729 33.03 -19.83 33.98
C ILE A 729 33.81 -20.42 35.16
N LEU A 730 34.20 -19.59 36.14
CA LEU A 730 35.03 -20.03 37.26
C LEU A 730 34.18 -20.34 38.50
N GLU A 731 34.11 -21.61 38.86
CA GLU A 731 33.34 -22.08 40.03
C GLU A 731 34.21 -22.34 41.27
N GLU A 732 35.52 -22.54 41.10
CA GLU A 732 36.45 -22.89 42.18
C GLU A 732 37.51 -21.82 42.42
N ALA A 733 37.88 -21.58 43.69
CA ALA A 733 38.87 -20.58 44.08
C ALA A 733 40.26 -20.78 43.43
N GLN A 734 40.65 -22.03 43.15
CA GLN A 734 41.91 -22.39 42.50
C GLN A 734 41.93 -21.96 41.03
N ALA A 735 40.77 -21.84 40.39
CA ALA A 735 40.65 -21.39 39.00
C ALA A 735 40.91 -19.88 38.82
N PHE A 736 41.03 -19.12 39.91
CA PHE A 736 41.39 -17.69 39.90
C PHE A 736 42.91 -17.43 39.95
N GLU A 737 43.74 -18.43 40.22
CA GLU A 737 45.21 -18.27 40.29
C GLU A 737 45.81 -17.61 39.04
N PRO A 738 45.40 -17.94 37.80
CA PRO A 738 45.94 -17.29 36.59
C PRO A 738 45.56 -15.81 36.42
N ILE A 739 44.53 -15.34 37.12
CA ILE A 739 44.06 -13.93 37.06
C ILE A 739 44.70 -13.11 38.18
N LEU A 740 44.95 -13.73 39.33
CA LEU A 740 45.56 -13.09 40.50
C LEU A 740 47.10 -13.03 40.43
N MET A 741 47.71 -13.82 39.54
CA MET A 741 49.17 -13.88 39.32
C MET A 741 49.67 -12.96 38.18
N VAL A 742 48.79 -12.14 37.57
CA VAL A 742 49.10 -11.26 36.42
C VAL A 742 49.24 -9.80 36.84
#